data_AF-A0A9X0A464-F1
#
_entry.id   AF-A0A9X0A464-F1
#
_cell.length_a   1.000
_cell.length_b   1.000
_cell.length_c   1.000
_cell.angle_alpha   90.00
_cell.angle_beta   90.00
_cell.angle_gamma   90.00
#
_symmetry.space_group_name_H-M   'P 1'
#
loop_
_entity.id
_entity.type
_entity.pdbx_description
1 polymer ?
#
loop_
_entity_poly.entity_id
_entity_poly.type
_entity_poly.pdbx_seq_one_letter_code
_entity_poly.pdbx_strand_id
1 'polypeptide(L)'
;MVDSLFRFAVPLLKSDCSDIREAVIVGLGRTSPCSYRELIEELHFLLREALDRRAESVRRRRKRDVLRAYLVRIFELNAETWLFSVTGSASELVMEDGLCATFIEYIDGTRSYLESESEKDMPAIMQLRLHFAHFLYKMITSVSASLQRNLLPDDMRCNLFFLFSSWCAHFGVKTLDLKSKLTSLVPSAQSNDLELASLHVMCGLLQCGPVFDPNGLITGGYLYNWLQTVLNSPKEKIHQLGHDTLVHLLENNANIPSLLHWVIDKCYTGARLVVSGCFKALVSVFTKSEYPCEMIPILNVVLFKTADSSLDIREKAAQLLQLLERRFFPFTTPSLSCAFRCSYSQCQRTLSQALATAHPEITVHMFEEMTARFEMTSPVGQRCILQYMLPWLANIELVDLSNSSPTPPELNIETDEDEQTGAMSPVKLEGEGWGSVEATQLVLNNLFYITVKYDEQFSKEIEEAWGSLCGSRWVNNIHEILGYLIALAGVIGSSEVLVHAKKLAVYVARANQQKTIEELMEELKSSTSRDSVSEVQSGEGSRSLAQKASGQQENVSKEDTKPDDELSRKESRDERKESKEERRDAKDERKEKGDSLPRGLENAPMPEPSNHWKLLCHWRSQKKKIRLKRRETRGGLGT
;
A
#
# COMPACT_ATOMS: atom_id res chain seq x y z
N MET A 1 -52.88 29.47 -7.87
CA MET A 1 -52.72 30.43 -6.74
C MET A 1 -51.26 30.59 -6.35
N VAL A 2 -50.45 29.53 -6.40
CA VAL A 2 -49.00 29.64 -6.13
C VAL A 2 -48.27 30.33 -7.29
N ASP A 3 -48.63 30.01 -8.52
CA ASP A 3 -48.18 30.66 -9.76
C ASP A 3 -48.44 32.18 -9.79
N SER A 4 -49.57 32.64 -9.21
CA SER A 4 -49.82 34.06 -9.00
C SER A 4 -48.91 34.70 -7.93
N LEU A 5 -48.41 33.95 -6.95
CA LEU A 5 -47.52 34.46 -5.91
C LEU A 5 -46.10 34.70 -6.45
N PHE A 6 -45.54 33.75 -7.20
CA PHE A 6 -44.20 33.90 -7.78
C PHE A 6 -44.11 35.10 -8.73
N ARG A 7 -45.16 35.38 -9.52
CA ARG A 7 -45.25 36.57 -10.38
C ARG A 7 -45.14 37.89 -9.63
N PHE A 8 -45.57 37.96 -8.38
CA PHE A 8 -45.38 39.14 -7.53
C PHE A 8 -44.05 39.11 -6.76
N ALA A 9 -43.59 37.93 -6.32
CA ALA A 9 -42.39 37.78 -5.51
C ALA A 9 -41.09 37.91 -6.32
N VAL A 10 -40.97 37.25 -7.47
CA VAL A 10 -39.72 37.21 -8.27
C VAL A 10 -39.25 38.61 -8.72
N PRO A 11 -40.12 39.55 -9.15
CA PRO A 11 -39.70 40.93 -9.45
C PRO A 11 -39.12 41.69 -8.24
N LEU A 12 -39.56 41.39 -7.02
CA LEU A 12 -39.10 42.06 -5.80
C LEU A 12 -37.64 41.73 -5.42
N LEU A 13 -37.02 40.71 -6.03
CA LEU A 13 -35.56 40.51 -5.98
C LEU A 13 -34.77 41.72 -6.49
N LYS A 14 -35.39 42.59 -7.31
CA LYS A 14 -34.81 43.86 -7.80
C LYS A 14 -35.30 45.10 -7.05
N SER A 15 -36.01 44.94 -5.92
CA SER A 15 -36.43 46.04 -5.04
C SER A 15 -35.21 46.78 -4.46
N ASP A 16 -35.27 48.10 -4.32
CA ASP A 16 -34.18 48.87 -3.70
C ASP A 16 -34.11 48.66 -2.16
N CYS A 17 -35.21 48.27 -1.51
CA CYS A 17 -35.26 47.95 -0.08
C CYS A 17 -34.59 46.60 0.22
N SER A 18 -33.59 46.58 1.12
CA SER A 18 -32.88 45.38 1.58
C SER A 18 -33.81 44.31 2.15
N ASP A 19 -34.71 44.73 3.02
CA ASP A 19 -35.44 43.82 3.91
C ASP A 19 -36.54 43.08 3.12
N ILE A 20 -37.12 43.76 2.13
CA ILE A 20 -38.00 43.15 1.11
C ILE A 20 -37.23 42.14 0.27
N ARG A 21 -36.01 42.46 -0.20
CA ARG A 21 -35.20 41.49 -0.97
C ARG A 21 -34.85 40.26 -0.14
N GLU A 22 -34.40 40.42 1.09
CA GLU A 22 -34.00 39.30 1.94
C GLU A 22 -35.22 38.42 2.32
N ALA A 23 -36.36 39.03 2.65
CA ALA A 23 -37.60 38.29 2.88
C ALA A 23 -38.04 37.48 1.65
N VAL A 24 -37.85 38.01 0.44
CA VAL A 24 -38.13 37.30 -0.82
C VAL A 24 -37.08 36.20 -1.10
N ILE A 25 -35.79 36.45 -0.86
CA ILE A 25 -34.71 35.45 -1.00
C ILE A 25 -34.97 34.25 -0.07
N VAL A 26 -35.30 34.51 1.20
CA VAL A 26 -35.62 33.47 2.18
C VAL A 26 -36.94 32.77 1.85
N GLY A 27 -37.96 33.51 1.39
CA GLY A 27 -39.25 32.94 0.98
C GLY A 27 -39.14 32.02 -0.23
N LEU A 28 -38.55 32.49 -1.33
CA LEU A 28 -38.30 31.68 -2.53
C LEU A 28 -37.31 30.54 -2.25
N GLY A 29 -36.38 30.75 -1.32
CA GLY A 29 -35.44 29.76 -0.79
C GLY A 29 -36.05 28.67 0.08
N ARG A 30 -37.33 28.76 0.46
CA ARG A 30 -38.04 27.76 1.27
C ARG A 30 -39.31 27.27 0.57
N THR A 31 -39.24 27.15 -0.75
CA THR A 31 -40.36 26.72 -1.60
C THR A 31 -40.60 25.22 -1.47
N SER A 32 -41.87 24.82 -1.37
CA SER A 32 -42.25 23.40 -1.30
C SER A 32 -41.92 22.66 -2.61
N PRO A 33 -41.41 21.41 -2.59
CA PRO A 33 -41.13 20.63 -3.79
C PRO A 33 -42.30 20.51 -4.77
N CYS A 34 -43.54 20.58 -4.28
CA CYS A 34 -44.78 20.52 -5.08
C CYS A 34 -45.13 21.82 -5.82
N SER A 35 -44.30 22.86 -5.72
CA SER A 35 -44.45 24.11 -6.48
C SER A 35 -43.11 24.67 -6.96
N TYR A 36 -42.09 23.81 -7.04
CA TYR A 36 -40.74 24.23 -7.41
C TYR A 36 -40.58 24.41 -8.92
N ARG A 37 -41.37 23.71 -9.73
CA ARG A 37 -41.35 23.85 -11.18
C ARG A 37 -41.83 25.24 -11.61
N GLU A 38 -42.93 25.72 -11.05
CA GLU A 38 -43.49 27.05 -11.30
C GLU A 38 -42.53 28.16 -10.83
N LEU A 39 -41.79 27.93 -9.75
CA LEU A 39 -40.69 28.81 -9.34
C LEU A 39 -39.58 28.86 -10.39
N ILE A 40 -39.14 27.71 -10.93
CA ILE A 40 -38.10 27.66 -11.96
C ILE A 40 -38.56 28.30 -13.27
N GLU A 41 -39.81 28.07 -13.69
CA GLU A 41 -40.40 28.71 -14.87
C GLU A 41 -40.40 30.25 -14.73
N GLU A 42 -40.80 30.80 -13.58
CA GLU A 42 -40.79 32.25 -13.33
C GLU A 42 -39.37 32.81 -13.06
N LEU A 43 -38.42 32.03 -12.51
CA LEU A 43 -37.01 32.43 -12.36
C LEU A 43 -36.21 32.40 -13.67
N HIS A 44 -36.69 31.71 -14.72
CA HIS A 44 -35.93 31.41 -15.93
C HIS A 44 -35.32 32.64 -16.63
N PHE A 45 -36.03 33.78 -16.62
CA PHE A 45 -35.51 35.02 -17.20
C PHE A 45 -34.37 35.64 -16.37
N LEU A 46 -34.41 35.52 -15.04
CA LEU A 46 -33.34 35.98 -14.15
C LEU A 46 -32.10 35.08 -14.25
N LEU A 47 -32.29 33.78 -14.43
CA LEU A 47 -31.19 32.85 -14.71
C LEU A 47 -30.47 33.25 -16.00
N ARG A 48 -31.22 33.46 -17.09
CA ARG A 48 -30.65 33.94 -18.37
C ARG A 48 -29.96 35.31 -18.24
N GLU A 49 -30.52 36.24 -17.47
CA GLU A 49 -29.89 37.54 -17.19
C GLU A 49 -28.58 37.40 -16.41
N ALA A 50 -28.53 36.52 -15.40
CA ALA A 50 -27.35 36.25 -14.58
C ALA A 50 -26.23 35.53 -15.34
N LEU A 51 -26.56 34.70 -16.32
CA LEU A 51 -25.58 33.91 -17.09
C LEU A 51 -25.11 34.58 -18.40
N ASP A 52 -25.70 35.70 -18.82
CA ASP A 52 -25.34 36.38 -20.08
C ASP A 52 -23.84 36.76 -20.11
N ARG A 53 -23.09 36.26 -21.10
CA ARG A 53 -21.65 36.51 -21.25
C ARG A 53 -21.32 37.72 -22.15
N ARG A 54 -22.33 38.48 -22.61
CA ARG A 54 -22.15 39.68 -23.46
C ARG A 54 -21.42 40.81 -22.74
N ALA A 55 -20.68 41.60 -23.52
CA ALA A 55 -20.00 42.80 -23.04
C ALA A 55 -21.01 43.86 -22.56
N GLU A 56 -20.71 44.50 -21.44
CA GLU A 56 -21.63 45.38 -20.72
C GLU A 56 -20.91 46.55 -20.03
N SER A 57 -21.68 47.52 -19.54
CA SER A 57 -21.15 48.58 -18.69
C SER A 57 -21.02 48.12 -17.23
N VAL A 58 -20.07 48.71 -16.50
CA VAL A 58 -19.80 48.41 -15.06
C VAL A 58 -21.06 48.50 -14.19
N ARG A 59 -22.01 49.39 -14.54
CA ARG A 59 -23.30 49.52 -13.83
C ARG A 59 -24.24 48.33 -14.05
N ARG A 60 -24.22 47.69 -15.22
CA ARG A 60 -24.96 46.44 -15.47
C ARG A 60 -24.28 45.27 -14.77
N ARG A 61 -22.95 45.17 -14.85
CA ARG A 61 -22.14 44.14 -14.16
C ARG A 61 -22.49 44.05 -12.68
N ARG A 62 -22.35 45.16 -11.94
CA ARG A 62 -22.69 45.22 -10.51
C ARG A 62 -24.12 44.79 -10.19
N LYS A 63 -25.11 45.16 -11.01
CA LYS A 63 -26.51 44.71 -10.82
C LYS A 63 -26.66 43.19 -11.00
N ARG A 64 -25.87 42.61 -11.90
CA ARG A 64 -25.87 41.19 -12.23
C ARG A 64 -25.06 40.34 -11.27
N ASP A 65 -23.95 40.85 -10.75
CA ASP A 65 -23.17 40.22 -9.68
C ASP A 65 -24.02 40.08 -8.41
N VAL A 66 -24.78 41.14 -8.09
CA VAL A 66 -25.81 41.14 -7.04
C VAL A 66 -26.93 40.12 -7.33
N LEU A 67 -27.41 40.01 -8.58
CA LEU A 67 -28.40 38.99 -8.96
C LEU A 67 -27.86 37.55 -8.80
N ARG A 68 -26.58 37.30 -9.12
CA ARG A 68 -25.91 36.01 -8.90
C ARG A 68 -25.88 35.63 -7.42
N ALA A 69 -25.54 36.59 -6.54
CA ALA A 69 -25.58 36.41 -5.09
C ALA A 69 -26.99 36.04 -4.57
N TYR A 70 -28.05 36.64 -5.11
CA TYR A 70 -29.42 36.29 -4.71
C TYR A 70 -29.84 34.91 -5.22
N LEU A 71 -29.57 34.59 -6.49
CA LEU A 71 -29.94 33.30 -7.09
C LEU A 71 -29.23 32.12 -6.40
N VAL A 72 -27.92 32.25 -6.11
CA VAL A 72 -27.19 31.20 -5.40
C VAL A 72 -27.73 30.99 -3.99
N ARG A 73 -28.15 32.07 -3.30
CA ARG A 73 -28.70 31.99 -1.94
C ARG A 73 -30.08 31.33 -1.92
N ILE A 74 -30.93 31.63 -2.90
CA ILE A 74 -32.21 30.94 -3.12
C ILE A 74 -31.97 29.44 -3.32
N PHE A 75 -31.04 29.04 -4.19
CA PHE A 75 -30.76 27.63 -4.43
C PHE A 75 -30.08 26.93 -3.25
N GLU A 76 -29.21 27.61 -2.50
CA GLU A 76 -28.60 27.08 -1.28
C GLU A 76 -29.63 26.76 -0.19
N LEU A 77 -30.65 27.61 -0.05
CA LEU A 77 -31.74 27.41 0.90
C LEU A 77 -32.71 26.31 0.43
N ASN A 78 -33.02 26.25 -0.87
CA ASN A 78 -33.87 25.19 -1.42
C ASN A 78 -33.21 23.80 -1.31
N ALA A 79 -31.88 23.72 -1.49
CA ALA A 79 -31.11 22.50 -1.25
C ALA A 79 -31.10 22.09 0.25
N GLU A 80 -31.15 23.06 1.17
CA GLU A 80 -31.26 22.82 2.61
C GLU A 80 -32.62 22.21 3.01
N THR A 81 -33.68 22.50 2.25
CA THR A 81 -35.02 21.91 2.44
C THR A 81 -35.21 20.53 1.79
N TRP A 82 -34.12 19.80 1.52
CA TRP A 82 -34.15 18.44 0.94
C TRP A 82 -34.88 18.33 -0.41
N LEU A 83 -34.90 19.41 -1.20
CA LEU A 83 -35.61 19.50 -2.47
C LEU A 83 -35.22 18.40 -3.49
N PHE A 84 -33.97 17.94 -3.47
CA PHE A 84 -33.46 16.92 -4.40
C PHE A 84 -33.55 15.49 -3.81
N SER A 85 -34.19 15.32 -2.65
CA SER A 85 -34.45 14.00 -2.06
C SER A 85 -35.67 13.34 -2.72
N VAL A 86 -35.64 12.02 -2.89
CA VAL A 86 -36.60 11.26 -3.71
C VAL A 86 -37.91 10.99 -2.95
N THR A 87 -38.58 12.06 -2.49
CA THR A 87 -39.89 12.01 -1.84
C THR A 87 -40.87 12.97 -2.50
N GLY A 88 -41.61 12.48 -3.49
CA GLY A 88 -42.63 13.24 -4.23
C GLY A 88 -42.10 13.93 -5.49
N SER A 89 -42.63 15.12 -5.79
CA SER A 89 -42.42 15.87 -7.04
C SER A 89 -40.97 16.33 -7.31
N ALA A 90 -40.06 16.12 -6.37
CA ALA A 90 -38.61 16.19 -6.60
C ALA A 90 -38.14 15.32 -7.78
N SER A 91 -38.93 14.29 -8.16
CA SER A 91 -38.70 13.42 -9.31
C SER A 91 -38.52 14.12 -10.66
N GLU A 92 -38.95 15.38 -10.85
CA GLU A 92 -38.68 16.13 -12.10
C GLU A 92 -37.29 16.82 -12.11
N LEU A 93 -36.62 16.91 -10.96
CA LEU A 93 -35.34 17.64 -10.82
C LEU A 93 -34.12 16.72 -10.90
N VAL A 94 -34.26 15.48 -10.43
CA VAL A 94 -33.22 14.45 -10.51
C VAL A 94 -33.85 13.17 -11.07
N MET A 95 -33.44 12.83 -12.29
CA MET A 95 -33.86 11.66 -13.04
C MET A 95 -32.76 10.59 -13.01
N GLU A 96 -33.01 9.41 -13.56
CA GLU A 96 -31.99 8.35 -13.69
C GLU A 96 -30.83 8.75 -14.64
N ASP A 97 -31.07 9.64 -15.59
CA ASP A 97 -30.08 10.22 -16.50
C ASP A 97 -29.37 11.48 -15.95
N GLY A 98 -29.79 11.99 -14.78
CA GLY A 98 -29.04 12.99 -14.01
C GLY A 98 -29.87 14.18 -13.50
N LEU A 99 -29.17 15.27 -13.18
CA LEU A 99 -29.76 16.55 -12.75
C LEU A 99 -30.36 17.32 -13.93
N CYS A 100 -31.54 17.94 -13.74
CA CYS A 100 -32.24 18.60 -14.84
C CYS A 100 -31.44 19.77 -15.48
N ALA A 101 -31.64 19.96 -16.79
CA ALA A 101 -30.79 20.81 -17.64
C ALA A 101 -30.65 22.26 -17.13
N THR A 102 -31.69 22.85 -16.53
CA THR A 102 -31.65 24.22 -16.00
C THR A 102 -30.63 24.39 -14.86
N PHE A 103 -30.45 23.37 -14.01
CA PHE A 103 -29.41 23.40 -12.99
C PHE A 103 -28.03 23.12 -13.58
N ILE A 104 -27.91 22.23 -14.57
CA ILE A 104 -26.65 21.98 -15.30
C ILE A 104 -26.14 23.27 -15.97
N GLU A 105 -27.01 24.00 -16.69
CA GLU A 105 -26.70 25.32 -17.27
C GLU A 105 -26.30 26.34 -16.20
N TYR A 106 -27.01 26.39 -15.07
CA TYR A 106 -26.72 27.32 -13.99
C TYR A 106 -25.39 27.03 -13.28
N ILE A 107 -25.08 25.76 -13.05
CA ILE A 107 -23.84 25.32 -12.40
C ILE A 107 -22.63 25.62 -13.30
N ASP A 108 -22.69 25.30 -14.60
CA ASP A 108 -21.60 25.67 -15.53
C ASP A 108 -21.46 27.19 -15.68
N GLY A 109 -22.60 27.89 -15.83
CA GLY A 109 -22.60 29.33 -15.97
C GLY A 109 -22.01 30.05 -14.75
N THR A 110 -22.30 29.56 -13.54
CA THR A 110 -21.73 30.09 -12.29
C THR A 110 -20.25 29.72 -12.15
N ARG A 111 -19.87 28.47 -12.46
CA ARG A 111 -18.47 28.00 -12.52
C ARG A 111 -17.62 28.88 -13.43
N SER A 112 -18.04 29.04 -14.68
CA SER A 112 -17.33 29.81 -15.72
C SER A 112 -17.20 31.30 -15.37
N TYR A 113 -18.18 31.88 -14.66
CA TYR A 113 -18.08 33.22 -14.10
C TYR A 113 -17.03 33.28 -12.97
N LEU A 114 -17.09 32.37 -11.99
CA LEU A 114 -16.16 32.34 -10.85
C LEU A 114 -14.70 32.02 -11.24
N GLU A 115 -14.48 31.39 -12.40
CA GLU A 115 -13.17 31.18 -13.03
C GLU A 115 -12.60 32.42 -13.75
N SER A 116 -13.46 33.35 -14.19
CA SER A 116 -13.08 34.51 -15.01
C SER A 116 -13.14 35.85 -14.27
N GLU A 117 -13.73 35.89 -13.08
CA GLU A 117 -13.76 37.09 -12.23
C GLU A 117 -12.42 37.39 -11.55
N SER A 118 -11.86 38.56 -11.88
CA SER A 118 -10.70 39.14 -11.18
C SER A 118 -11.07 39.64 -9.79
N GLU A 119 -10.17 39.51 -8.82
CA GLU A 119 -10.26 39.79 -7.37
C GLU A 119 -10.59 41.25 -6.92
N LYS A 120 -11.35 42.01 -7.70
CA LYS A 120 -11.60 43.45 -7.50
C LYS A 120 -12.66 43.79 -6.45
N ASP A 121 -13.44 42.79 -6.02
CA ASP A 121 -14.43 42.90 -4.93
C ASP A 121 -14.38 41.62 -4.08
N MET A 122 -13.29 41.49 -3.30
CA MET A 122 -13.01 40.29 -2.50
C MET A 122 -14.15 39.89 -1.54
N PRO A 123 -14.81 40.80 -0.79
CA PRO A 123 -15.90 40.41 0.10
C PRO A 123 -17.10 39.82 -0.65
N ALA A 124 -17.53 40.44 -1.75
CA ALA A 124 -18.68 39.97 -2.53
C ALA A 124 -18.40 38.63 -3.21
N ILE A 125 -17.22 38.47 -3.83
CA ILE A 125 -16.85 37.21 -4.49
C ILE A 125 -16.62 36.07 -3.49
N MET A 126 -16.10 36.34 -2.28
CA MET A 126 -15.96 35.33 -1.23
C MET A 126 -17.31 34.82 -0.73
N GLN A 127 -18.31 35.70 -0.52
CA GLN A 127 -19.66 35.26 -0.14
C GLN A 127 -20.35 34.46 -1.25
N LEU A 128 -20.22 34.89 -2.51
CA LEU A 128 -20.75 34.14 -3.66
C LEU A 128 -20.09 32.75 -3.80
N ARG A 129 -18.77 32.64 -3.62
CA ARG A 129 -18.04 31.36 -3.58
C ARG A 129 -18.53 30.47 -2.43
N LEU A 130 -18.76 31.02 -1.25
CA LEU A 130 -19.24 30.29 -0.06
C LEU A 130 -20.67 29.75 -0.25
N HIS A 131 -21.60 30.58 -0.72
CA HIS A 131 -22.97 30.16 -1.02
C HIS A 131 -23.02 29.12 -2.16
N PHE A 132 -22.15 29.26 -3.19
CA PHE A 132 -22.05 28.26 -4.27
C PHE A 132 -21.51 26.91 -3.76
N ALA A 133 -20.52 26.94 -2.85
CA ALA A 133 -20.02 25.73 -2.19
C ALA A 133 -21.12 25.04 -1.36
N HIS A 134 -21.82 25.80 -0.52
CA HIS A 134 -22.94 25.26 0.27
C HIS A 134 -24.07 24.72 -0.61
N PHE A 135 -24.44 25.42 -1.69
CA PHE A 135 -25.48 24.95 -2.62
C PHE A 135 -25.12 23.59 -3.22
N LEU A 136 -23.94 23.45 -3.84
CA LEU A 136 -23.54 22.19 -4.46
C LEU A 136 -23.41 21.05 -3.44
N TYR A 137 -22.85 21.31 -2.25
CA TYR A 137 -22.73 20.27 -1.23
C TYR A 137 -24.08 19.81 -0.70
N LYS A 138 -24.99 20.73 -0.35
CA LYS A 138 -26.36 20.42 0.08
C LYS A 138 -27.14 19.68 -1.01
N MET A 139 -27.04 20.14 -2.27
CA MET A 139 -27.67 19.48 -3.42
C MET A 139 -27.21 18.03 -3.52
N ILE A 140 -25.89 17.79 -3.66
CA ILE A 140 -25.31 16.44 -3.79
C ILE A 140 -25.72 15.53 -2.62
N THR A 141 -25.60 16.01 -1.38
CA THR A 141 -25.89 15.20 -0.18
C THR A 141 -27.38 14.97 0.10
N SER A 142 -28.27 15.74 -0.52
CA SER A 142 -29.72 15.54 -0.42
C SER A 142 -30.29 14.49 -1.40
N VAL A 143 -29.53 14.13 -2.45
CA VAL A 143 -29.90 13.10 -3.43
C VAL A 143 -29.63 11.69 -2.88
N SER A 144 -30.46 10.70 -3.22
CA SER A 144 -30.24 9.31 -2.84
C SER A 144 -29.02 8.69 -3.53
N ALA A 145 -28.31 7.79 -2.84
CA ALA A 145 -27.12 7.11 -3.38
C ALA A 145 -27.34 6.40 -4.73
N SER A 146 -28.58 5.96 -5.02
CA SER A 146 -28.98 5.40 -6.30
C SER A 146 -28.87 6.38 -7.48
N LEU A 147 -29.26 7.65 -7.27
CA LEU A 147 -29.28 8.68 -8.33
C LEU A 147 -28.00 9.55 -8.32
N GLN A 148 -27.29 9.62 -7.19
CA GLN A 148 -26.00 10.32 -7.09
C GLN A 148 -24.99 9.87 -8.16
N ARG A 149 -25.08 8.61 -8.64
CA ARG A 149 -24.14 8.03 -9.61
C ARG A 149 -24.06 8.78 -10.94
N ASN A 150 -25.19 9.32 -11.41
CA ASN A 150 -25.31 10.01 -12.70
C ASN A 150 -25.57 11.51 -12.56
N LEU A 151 -25.56 12.04 -11.32
CA LEU A 151 -26.08 13.37 -10.99
C LEU A 151 -25.40 14.53 -11.73
N LEU A 152 -24.09 14.43 -11.98
CA LEU A 152 -23.28 15.46 -12.64
C LEU A 152 -22.28 14.82 -13.63
N PRO A 153 -22.16 15.31 -14.89
CA PRO A 153 -21.21 14.79 -15.87
C PRO A 153 -19.75 14.86 -15.41
N ASP A 154 -18.93 13.89 -15.82
CA ASP A 154 -17.53 13.74 -15.37
C ASP A 154 -16.69 14.99 -15.61
N ASP A 155 -16.76 15.59 -16.81
CA ASP A 155 -16.08 16.86 -17.11
C ASP A 155 -16.51 17.99 -16.16
N MET A 156 -17.80 18.06 -15.81
CA MET A 156 -18.30 19.05 -14.86
C MET A 156 -17.77 18.77 -13.45
N ARG A 157 -17.78 17.50 -13.01
CA ARG A 157 -17.24 17.10 -11.69
C ARG A 157 -15.74 17.41 -11.59
N CYS A 158 -14.97 17.13 -12.64
CA CYS A 158 -13.54 17.42 -12.73
C CYS A 158 -13.26 18.94 -12.67
N ASN A 159 -13.93 19.74 -13.51
CA ASN A 159 -13.73 21.19 -13.54
C ASN A 159 -14.16 21.86 -12.20
N LEU A 160 -15.29 21.44 -11.62
CA LEU A 160 -15.70 21.92 -10.29
C LEU A 160 -14.69 21.52 -9.21
N PHE A 161 -14.20 20.28 -9.19
CA PHE A 161 -13.21 19.82 -8.21
C PHE A 161 -11.94 20.67 -8.24
N PHE A 162 -11.44 21.03 -9.43
CA PHE A 162 -10.29 21.94 -9.55
C PHE A 162 -10.62 23.41 -9.21
N LEU A 163 -11.85 23.88 -9.47
CA LEU A 163 -12.30 25.21 -9.03
C LEU A 163 -12.31 25.31 -7.50
N PHE A 164 -12.97 24.37 -6.80
CA PHE A 164 -12.97 24.34 -5.32
C PHE A 164 -11.57 24.10 -4.74
N SER A 165 -10.75 23.27 -5.40
CA SER A 165 -9.33 23.11 -5.05
C SER A 165 -8.56 24.43 -5.08
N SER A 166 -8.92 25.39 -5.93
CA SER A 166 -8.26 26.70 -6.00
C SER A 166 -8.60 27.62 -4.81
N TRP A 167 -9.60 27.25 -4.00
CA TRP A 167 -10.06 27.98 -2.81
C TRP A 167 -9.67 27.26 -1.49
N CYS A 168 -8.92 26.17 -1.55
CA CYS A 168 -8.42 25.42 -0.39
C CYS A 168 -6.90 25.61 -0.22
N ALA A 169 -6.45 26.33 0.81
CA ALA A 169 -5.02 26.59 1.04
C ALA A 169 -4.25 25.33 1.52
N HIS A 170 -4.84 24.58 2.44
CA HIS A 170 -4.30 23.34 3.01
C HIS A 170 -4.69 22.15 2.15
N PHE A 171 -5.99 22.01 1.86
CA PHE A 171 -6.59 20.86 1.18
C PHE A 171 -6.67 20.98 -0.35
N GLY A 172 -6.13 22.06 -0.94
CA GLY A 172 -6.04 22.22 -2.39
C GLY A 172 -4.96 21.31 -3.01
N VAL A 173 -5.24 20.81 -4.21
CA VAL A 173 -4.33 20.05 -5.05
C VAL A 173 -3.20 20.94 -5.57
N LYS A 174 -1.95 20.51 -5.36
CA LYS A 174 -0.74 21.32 -5.59
C LYS A 174 0.10 20.82 -6.79
N THR A 175 -0.53 20.61 -7.95
CA THR A 175 0.19 20.35 -9.22
C THR A 175 1.01 21.57 -9.64
N LEU A 176 1.96 21.39 -10.56
CA LEU A 176 2.86 22.47 -10.98
C LEU A 176 2.10 23.64 -11.64
N ASP A 177 1.14 23.34 -12.51
CA ASP A 177 0.37 24.33 -13.26
C ASP A 177 -0.76 25.00 -12.46
N LEU A 178 -1.26 24.36 -11.38
CA LEU A 178 -2.25 24.99 -10.49
C LEU A 178 -1.62 25.82 -9.36
N LYS A 179 -0.31 25.68 -9.07
CA LYS A 179 0.37 26.53 -8.08
C LYS A 179 0.30 28.03 -8.40
N SER A 180 0.17 28.41 -9.68
CA SER A 180 -0.04 29.79 -10.13
C SER A 180 -1.50 30.24 -10.13
N LYS A 181 -2.45 29.29 -10.02
CA LYS A 181 -3.91 29.54 -9.98
C LYS A 181 -4.52 29.42 -8.57
N LEU A 182 -3.76 28.94 -7.58
CA LEU A 182 -4.21 28.86 -6.20
C LEU A 182 -4.48 30.30 -5.69
N THR A 183 -5.73 30.59 -5.30
CA THR A 183 -6.10 31.92 -4.80
C THR A 183 -5.25 32.23 -3.57
N SER A 184 -4.60 33.40 -3.53
CA SER A 184 -3.79 33.84 -2.37
C SER A 184 -4.70 34.32 -1.23
N LEU A 185 -5.47 33.39 -0.66
CA LEU A 185 -6.41 33.66 0.42
C LEU A 185 -5.66 34.14 1.67
N VAL A 186 -5.88 35.41 2.03
CA VAL A 186 -5.40 35.98 3.28
C VAL A 186 -6.07 35.25 4.45
N PRO A 187 -5.31 34.67 5.40
CA PRO A 187 -5.88 33.91 6.52
C PRO A 187 -6.89 34.73 7.32
N SER A 188 -8.13 34.27 7.32
CA SER A 188 -9.29 34.92 7.95
C SER A 188 -10.33 33.88 8.36
N ALA A 189 -11.33 34.25 9.16
CA ALA A 189 -12.45 33.35 9.45
C ALA A 189 -13.18 32.92 8.16
N GLN A 190 -13.52 33.90 7.31
CA GLN A 190 -14.23 33.64 6.05
C GLN A 190 -13.44 32.78 5.06
N SER A 191 -12.09 32.86 5.04
CA SER A 191 -11.29 31.94 4.22
C SER A 191 -11.28 30.52 4.77
N ASN A 192 -11.35 30.35 6.10
CA ASN A 192 -11.43 29.03 6.73
C ASN A 192 -12.79 28.37 6.50
N ASP A 193 -13.87 29.15 6.57
CA ASP A 193 -15.23 28.69 6.27
C ASP A 193 -15.34 28.31 4.79
N LEU A 194 -14.79 29.13 3.88
CA LEU A 194 -14.74 28.82 2.45
C LEU A 194 -13.88 27.59 2.13
N GLU A 195 -12.71 27.42 2.77
CA GLU A 195 -11.89 26.21 2.59
C GLU A 195 -12.65 24.96 3.06
N LEU A 196 -13.35 25.02 4.20
CA LEU A 196 -14.14 23.89 4.69
C LEU A 196 -15.35 23.59 3.80
N ALA A 197 -16.07 24.60 3.32
CA ALA A 197 -17.18 24.43 2.38
C ALA A 197 -16.70 23.86 1.03
N SER A 198 -15.57 24.36 0.52
CA SER A 198 -14.95 23.88 -0.72
C SER A 198 -14.50 22.42 -0.58
N LEU A 199 -13.90 22.04 0.54
CA LEU A 199 -13.53 20.66 0.86
C LEU A 199 -14.76 19.73 0.89
N HIS A 200 -15.87 20.15 1.49
CA HIS A 200 -17.12 19.38 1.47
C HIS A 200 -17.62 19.11 0.03
N VAL A 201 -17.55 20.10 -0.88
CA VAL A 201 -17.90 19.89 -2.29
C VAL A 201 -16.92 18.95 -2.98
N MET A 202 -15.61 19.13 -2.80
CA MET A 202 -14.59 18.23 -3.37
C MET A 202 -14.81 16.77 -2.96
N CYS A 203 -15.19 16.54 -1.70
CA CYS A 203 -15.61 15.24 -1.19
C CYS A 203 -16.90 14.71 -1.83
N GLY A 204 -17.92 15.56 -2.00
CA GLY A 204 -19.20 15.19 -2.64
C GLY A 204 -19.06 14.84 -4.12
N LEU A 205 -18.24 15.57 -4.89
CA LEU A 205 -18.01 15.31 -6.31
C LEU A 205 -17.37 13.93 -6.59
N LEU A 206 -16.58 13.42 -5.64
CA LEU A 206 -16.02 12.05 -5.65
C LEU A 206 -17.00 10.98 -5.15
N GLN A 207 -18.10 11.37 -4.49
CA GLN A 207 -19.19 10.48 -4.07
C GLN A 207 -20.25 10.32 -5.18
N CYS A 208 -20.36 11.27 -6.10
CA CYS A 208 -21.23 11.22 -7.29
C CYS A 208 -20.77 10.19 -8.36
N GLY A 209 -20.79 8.89 -8.01
CA GLY A 209 -20.50 7.81 -8.94
C GLY A 209 -19.01 7.54 -9.22
N PRO A 210 -18.66 6.98 -10.39
CA PRO A 210 -17.29 6.62 -10.74
C PRO A 210 -16.32 7.80 -10.66
N VAL A 211 -15.02 7.54 -10.61
CA VAL A 211 -13.99 8.60 -10.61
C VAL A 211 -14.01 9.34 -11.95
N PHE A 212 -14.21 10.67 -11.90
CA PHE A 212 -14.28 11.54 -13.08
C PHE A 212 -12.94 11.64 -13.86
N ASP A 213 -11.83 11.25 -13.25
CA ASP A 213 -10.52 11.19 -13.88
C ASP A 213 -9.70 10.00 -13.33
N PRO A 214 -9.64 8.87 -14.06
CA PRO A 214 -8.81 7.73 -13.69
C PRO A 214 -7.31 8.05 -13.58
N ASN A 215 -6.81 9.10 -14.25
CA ASN A 215 -5.40 9.52 -14.14
C ASN A 215 -5.09 10.09 -12.74
N GLY A 216 -6.09 10.56 -12.01
CA GLY A 216 -5.96 10.92 -10.60
C GLY A 216 -5.60 9.74 -9.68
N LEU A 217 -5.89 8.50 -10.10
CA LEU A 217 -5.70 7.24 -9.35
C LEU A 217 -4.57 6.35 -9.89
N ILE A 218 -3.60 6.92 -10.61
CA ILE A 218 -2.34 6.23 -10.96
C ILE A 218 -1.29 6.39 -9.86
N THR A 219 -0.18 5.63 -9.91
CA THR A 219 0.95 5.78 -8.98
C THR A 219 1.49 7.21 -8.99
N GLY A 220 1.37 7.92 -7.86
CA GLY A 220 1.74 9.34 -7.73
C GLY A 220 0.66 10.34 -8.16
N GLY A 221 -0.51 9.87 -8.60
CA GLY A 221 -1.66 10.66 -9.03
C GLY A 221 -2.19 11.61 -7.95
N TYR A 222 -2.80 12.71 -8.38
CA TYR A 222 -3.14 13.82 -7.49
C TYR A 222 -4.27 13.49 -6.50
N LEU A 223 -5.24 12.64 -6.88
CA LEU A 223 -6.32 12.24 -5.97
C LEU A 223 -5.78 11.41 -4.80
N TYR A 224 -4.81 10.52 -5.02
CA TYR A 224 -4.15 9.81 -3.92
C TYR A 224 -3.38 10.73 -2.97
N ASN A 225 -2.69 11.74 -3.49
CA ASN A 225 -1.96 12.70 -2.66
C ASN A 225 -2.92 13.62 -1.88
N TRP A 226 -4.05 13.98 -2.50
CA TRP A 226 -5.14 14.72 -1.87
C TRP A 226 -5.85 13.91 -0.77
N LEU A 227 -6.25 12.67 -1.06
CA LEU A 227 -6.85 11.75 -0.08
C LEU A 227 -5.94 11.57 1.15
N GLN A 228 -4.63 11.37 0.95
CA GLN A 228 -3.67 11.32 2.06
C GLN A 228 -3.66 12.62 2.89
N THR A 229 -3.83 13.78 2.25
CA THR A 229 -3.86 15.09 2.94
C THR A 229 -5.12 15.24 3.79
N VAL A 230 -6.29 14.85 3.28
CA VAL A 230 -7.57 14.87 4.02
C VAL A 230 -7.56 13.84 5.15
N LEU A 231 -7.18 12.58 4.86
CA LEU A 231 -7.12 11.48 5.82
C LEU A 231 -6.09 11.70 6.93
N ASN A 232 -5.00 12.46 6.69
CA ASN A 232 -4.02 12.81 7.70
C ASN A 232 -4.38 14.08 8.52
N SER A 233 -5.58 14.64 8.33
CA SER A 233 -6.04 15.79 9.10
C SER A 233 -6.25 15.44 10.58
N PRO A 234 -5.69 16.19 11.54
CA PRO A 234 -5.93 15.98 12.96
C PRO A 234 -7.32 16.46 13.43
N LYS A 235 -8.09 17.14 12.55
CA LYS A 235 -9.47 17.54 12.82
C LYS A 235 -10.39 16.36 12.54
N GLU A 236 -10.93 15.73 13.58
CA GLU A 236 -11.77 14.52 13.51
C GLU A 236 -12.86 14.58 12.43
N LYS A 237 -13.63 15.67 12.35
CA LYS A 237 -14.67 15.86 11.32
C LYS A 237 -14.12 15.78 9.88
N ILE A 238 -12.90 16.25 9.64
CA ILE A 238 -12.24 16.19 8.32
C ILE A 238 -11.66 14.79 8.07
N HIS A 239 -11.10 14.15 9.10
CA HIS A 239 -10.67 12.74 9.00
C HIS A 239 -11.85 11.82 8.64
N GLN A 240 -13.00 12.01 9.30
CA GLN A 240 -14.23 11.29 9.02
C GLN A 240 -14.77 11.57 7.62
N LEU A 241 -14.83 12.84 7.20
CA LEU A 241 -15.20 13.21 5.82
C LEU A 241 -14.29 12.53 4.78
N GLY A 242 -12.98 12.49 5.02
CA GLY A 242 -12.03 11.78 4.15
C GLY A 242 -12.21 10.26 4.15
N HIS A 243 -12.52 9.66 5.30
CA HIS A 243 -12.89 8.24 5.41
C HIS A 243 -14.14 7.93 4.58
N ASP A 244 -15.19 8.73 4.74
CA ASP A 244 -16.47 8.50 4.08
C ASP A 244 -16.37 8.74 2.57
N THR A 245 -15.59 9.73 2.11
CA THR A 245 -15.22 9.85 0.69
C THR A 245 -14.45 8.63 0.19
N LEU A 246 -13.52 8.05 0.96
CA LEU A 246 -12.79 6.85 0.52
C LEU A 246 -13.69 5.60 0.45
N VAL A 247 -14.66 5.45 1.36
CA VAL A 247 -15.65 4.37 1.33
C VAL A 247 -16.49 4.43 0.06
N HIS A 248 -17.12 5.57 -0.24
CA HIS A 248 -17.90 5.73 -1.46
C HIS A 248 -17.04 5.64 -2.74
N LEU A 249 -15.80 6.15 -2.71
CA LEU A 249 -14.89 6.04 -3.85
C LEU A 249 -14.55 4.57 -4.16
N LEU A 250 -14.36 3.73 -3.14
CA LEU A 250 -14.23 2.28 -3.31
C LEU A 250 -15.54 1.68 -3.87
N GLU A 251 -16.67 1.89 -3.19
CA GLU A 251 -17.99 1.34 -3.56
C GLU A 251 -18.38 1.67 -5.01
N ASN A 252 -18.12 2.90 -5.47
CA ASN A 252 -18.41 3.34 -6.83
C ASN A 252 -17.43 2.84 -7.91
N ASN A 253 -16.22 2.41 -7.51
CA ASN A 253 -15.11 2.07 -8.42
C ASN A 253 -14.55 0.65 -8.16
N ALA A 254 -15.42 -0.28 -7.78
CA ALA A 254 -15.08 -1.69 -7.56
C ALA A 254 -14.38 -2.37 -8.77
N ASN A 255 -14.56 -1.82 -9.97
CA ASN A 255 -13.90 -2.21 -11.22
C ASN A 255 -12.45 -1.69 -11.38
N ILE A 256 -11.89 -0.99 -10.38
CA ILE A 256 -10.53 -0.42 -10.41
C ILE A 256 -9.65 -1.08 -9.31
N PRO A 257 -9.00 -2.23 -9.57
CA PRO A 257 -8.23 -2.95 -8.55
C PRO A 257 -7.06 -2.13 -7.95
N SER A 258 -6.47 -1.21 -8.73
CA SER A 258 -5.38 -0.34 -8.26
C SER A 258 -5.79 0.55 -7.09
N LEU A 259 -7.07 0.96 -7.00
CA LEU A 259 -7.59 1.71 -5.85
C LEU A 259 -7.58 0.86 -4.58
N LEU A 260 -8.06 -0.40 -4.65
CA LEU A 260 -8.01 -1.32 -3.52
C LEU A 260 -6.56 -1.59 -3.09
N HIS A 261 -5.66 -1.90 -4.04
CA HIS A 261 -4.25 -2.11 -3.74
C HIS A 261 -3.60 -0.88 -3.10
N TRP A 262 -3.94 0.34 -3.53
CA TRP A 262 -3.44 1.57 -2.90
C TRP A 262 -3.91 1.72 -1.45
N VAL A 263 -5.18 1.41 -1.14
CA VAL A 263 -5.68 1.43 0.25
C VAL A 263 -4.96 0.39 1.11
N ILE A 264 -4.69 -0.80 0.57
CA ILE A 264 -3.89 -1.85 1.21
C ILE A 264 -2.46 -1.36 1.46
N ASP A 265 -1.78 -0.79 0.46
CA ASP A 265 -0.44 -0.22 0.58
C ASP A 265 -0.35 0.83 1.68
N LYS A 266 -1.38 1.69 1.82
CA LYS A 266 -1.44 2.72 2.86
C LYS A 266 -1.66 2.16 4.27
N CYS A 267 -2.19 0.94 4.42
CA CYS A 267 -2.26 0.28 5.72
C CYS A 267 -0.87 -0.18 6.26
N TYR A 268 0.10 -0.42 5.36
CA TYR A 268 1.51 -0.72 5.70
C TYR A 268 2.39 0.54 5.78
N THR A 269 2.19 1.50 4.86
CA THR A 269 3.11 2.63 4.61
C THR A 269 2.63 4.00 5.12
N GLY A 270 1.36 4.13 5.50
CA GLY A 270 0.75 5.42 5.84
C GLY A 270 1.16 5.96 7.21
N ALA A 271 0.97 7.27 7.40
CA ALA A 271 0.95 7.87 8.73
C ALA A 271 -0.25 7.37 9.54
N ARG A 272 -0.17 7.42 10.88
CA ARG A 272 -1.15 6.84 11.82
C ARG A 272 -2.63 7.14 11.47
N LEU A 273 -2.93 8.38 11.10
CA LEU A 273 -4.30 8.78 10.73
C LEU A 273 -4.70 8.21 9.36
N VAL A 274 -3.84 8.28 8.35
CA VAL A 274 -4.08 7.64 7.04
C VAL A 274 -4.31 6.14 7.18
N VAL A 275 -3.50 5.44 8.00
CA VAL A 275 -3.68 4.01 8.32
C VAL A 275 -5.05 3.73 8.94
N SER A 276 -5.47 4.54 9.92
CA SER A 276 -6.80 4.43 10.55
C SER A 276 -7.92 4.59 9.52
N GLY A 277 -7.86 5.63 8.70
CA GLY A 277 -8.91 5.92 7.70
C GLY A 277 -8.96 4.87 6.59
N CYS A 278 -7.82 4.50 6.01
CA CYS A 278 -7.74 3.45 4.99
C CYS A 278 -8.24 2.10 5.51
N PHE A 279 -7.85 1.69 6.72
CA PHE A 279 -8.28 0.40 7.25
C PHE A 279 -9.77 0.38 7.63
N LYS A 280 -10.30 1.46 8.23
CA LYS A 280 -11.73 1.58 8.52
C LYS A 280 -12.57 1.63 7.24
N ALA A 281 -12.05 2.18 6.15
CA ALA A 281 -12.70 2.14 4.85
C ALA A 281 -12.80 0.69 4.32
N LEU A 282 -11.70 -0.10 4.38
CA LEU A 282 -11.74 -1.52 4.03
C LEU A 282 -12.80 -2.27 4.86
N VAL A 283 -12.80 -2.09 6.18
CA VAL A 283 -13.79 -2.72 7.08
C VAL A 283 -15.22 -2.33 6.69
N SER A 284 -15.48 -1.05 6.43
CA SER A 284 -16.81 -0.55 6.04
C SER A 284 -17.29 -1.18 4.74
N VAL A 285 -16.46 -1.19 3.70
CA VAL A 285 -16.81 -1.69 2.36
C VAL A 285 -17.07 -3.20 2.38
N PHE A 286 -16.17 -3.97 3.01
CA PHE A 286 -16.27 -5.44 3.10
C PHE A 286 -17.34 -5.94 4.07
N THR A 287 -17.83 -5.11 4.99
CA THR A 287 -18.96 -5.47 5.87
C THR A 287 -20.32 -5.23 5.21
N LYS A 288 -20.42 -4.24 4.29
CA LYS A 288 -21.66 -3.93 3.56
C LYS A 288 -21.86 -4.77 2.29
N SER A 289 -20.78 -5.18 1.61
CA SER A 289 -20.82 -5.61 0.22
C SER A 289 -19.83 -6.72 -0.11
N GLU A 290 -20.14 -7.55 -1.11
CA GLU A 290 -19.24 -8.57 -1.65
C GLU A 290 -18.15 -7.96 -2.56
N TYR A 291 -17.42 -6.99 -2.04
CA TYR A 291 -16.44 -6.21 -2.81
C TYR A 291 -15.41 -7.11 -3.54
N PRO A 292 -15.18 -6.94 -4.85
CA PRO A 292 -14.27 -7.77 -5.63
C PRO A 292 -12.80 -7.54 -5.22
N CYS A 293 -12.07 -8.62 -4.92
CA CYS A 293 -10.71 -8.54 -4.40
C CYS A 293 -9.93 -9.85 -4.62
N GLU A 294 -8.60 -9.76 -4.66
CA GLU A 294 -7.75 -10.93 -4.46
C GLU A 294 -7.71 -11.31 -2.96
N MET A 295 -7.88 -12.60 -2.66
CA MET A 295 -7.91 -13.15 -1.29
C MET A 295 -6.63 -12.86 -0.50
N ILE A 296 -5.45 -13.09 -1.10
CA ILE A 296 -4.17 -13.10 -0.38
C ILE A 296 -3.78 -11.68 0.13
N PRO A 297 -3.83 -10.60 -0.67
CA PRO A 297 -3.52 -9.25 -0.18
C PRO A 297 -4.47 -8.78 0.94
N ILE A 298 -5.77 -9.10 0.86
CA ILE A 298 -6.73 -8.67 1.88
C ILE A 298 -6.60 -9.50 3.18
N LEU A 299 -6.43 -10.82 3.09
CA LEU A 299 -6.16 -11.64 4.29
C LEU A 299 -4.86 -11.20 4.97
N ASN A 300 -3.78 -10.97 4.22
CA ASN A 300 -2.50 -10.58 4.80
C ASN A 300 -2.55 -9.21 5.49
N VAL A 301 -3.21 -8.19 4.90
CA VAL A 301 -3.30 -6.86 5.53
C VAL A 301 -4.21 -6.85 6.75
N VAL A 302 -5.27 -7.65 6.75
CA VAL A 302 -6.17 -7.78 7.91
C VAL A 302 -5.45 -8.54 9.03
N LEU A 303 -4.76 -9.64 8.73
CA LEU A 303 -3.94 -10.38 9.70
C LEU A 303 -2.82 -9.49 10.28
N PHE A 304 -2.11 -8.73 9.43
CA PHE A 304 -1.14 -7.71 9.85
C PHE A 304 -1.75 -6.71 10.85
N LYS A 305 -3.00 -6.26 10.62
CA LYS A 305 -3.69 -5.28 11.45
C LYS A 305 -4.25 -5.81 12.78
N THR A 306 -4.28 -7.13 12.98
CA THR A 306 -4.59 -7.71 14.31
C THR A 306 -3.55 -7.37 15.38
N ALA A 307 -2.35 -6.90 15.00
CA ALA A 307 -1.32 -6.38 15.90
C ALA A 307 -1.14 -4.85 15.86
N ASP A 308 -2.08 -4.07 15.29
CA ASP A 308 -1.96 -2.61 15.31
C ASP A 308 -1.93 -2.05 16.73
N SER A 309 -1.24 -0.92 16.92
CA SER A 309 -1.23 -0.13 18.16
C SER A 309 -2.64 0.20 18.70
N SER A 310 -3.59 0.49 17.81
CA SER A 310 -4.95 0.89 18.19
C SER A 310 -5.86 -0.31 18.46
N LEU A 311 -6.46 -0.37 19.65
CA LEU A 311 -7.41 -1.44 20.04
C LEU A 311 -8.58 -1.56 19.05
N ASP A 312 -9.20 -0.42 18.71
CA ASP A 312 -10.29 -0.31 17.73
C ASP A 312 -9.91 -0.83 16.33
N ILE A 313 -8.63 -0.73 15.95
CA ILE A 313 -8.13 -1.31 14.70
C ILE A 313 -7.96 -2.83 14.84
N ARG A 314 -7.39 -3.32 15.95
CA ARG A 314 -7.24 -4.78 16.19
C ARG A 314 -8.58 -5.51 16.24
N GLU A 315 -9.56 -4.93 16.92
CA GLU A 315 -10.91 -5.50 17.05
C GLU A 315 -11.63 -5.57 15.70
N LYS A 316 -11.64 -4.47 14.93
CA LYS A 316 -12.17 -4.45 13.57
C LYS A 316 -11.42 -5.39 12.63
N ALA A 317 -10.10 -5.51 12.78
CA ALA A 317 -9.31 -6.44 11.99
C ALA A 317 -9.70 -7.89 12.27
N ALA A 318 -9.83 -8.29 13.53
CA ALA A 318 -10.23 -9.66 13.86
C ALA A 318 -11.69 -9.98 13.46
N GLN A 319 -12.61 -9.02 13.58
CA GLN A 319 -13.98 -9.14 13.07
C GLN A 319 -14.00 -9.34 11.55
N LEU A 320 -13.26 -8.50 10.81
CA LEU A 320 -13.13 -8.62 9.36
C LEU A 320 -12.44 -9.95 8.96
N LEU A 321 -11.46 -10.43 9.72
CA LEU A 321 -10.79 -11.70 9.45
C LEU A 321 -11.76 -12.89 9.49
N GLN A 322 -12.71 -12.89 10.44
CA GLN A 322 -13.78 -13.90 10.52
C GLN A 322 -14.84 -13.78 9.41
N LEU A 323 -15.03 -12.58 8.85
CA LEU A 323 -15.89 -12.37 7.69
C LEU A 323 -15.19 -12.92 6.43
N LEU A 324 -13.91 -12.62 6.26
CA LEU A 324 -13.10 -13.11 5.15
C LEU A 324 -12.86 -14.63 5.18
N GLU A 325 -12.67 -15.23 6.36
CA GLU A 325 -12.59 -16.69 6.52
C GLU A 325 -13.85 -17.37 5.96
N ARG A 326 -15.04 -16.93 6.40
CA ARG A 326 -16.33 -17.45 5.89
C ARG A 326 -16.54 -17.16 4.41
N ARG A 327 -16.07 -16.02 3.91
CA ARG A 327 -16.25 -15.61 2.50
C ARG A 327 -15.39 -16.43 1.54
N PHE A 328 -14.14 -16.72 1.91
CA PHE A 328 -13.20 -17.41 1.03
C PHE A 328 -13.18 -18.93 1.23
N PHE A 329 -13.55 -19.43 2.41
CA PHE A 329 -13.52 -20.87 2.73
C PHE A 329 -14.88 -21.41 3.22
N PRO A 330 -16.00 -21.15 2.50
CA PRO A 330 -17.37 -21.39 2.99
C PRO A 330 -17.70 -22.85 3.32
N PHE A 331 -16.96 -23.81 2.77
CA PHE A 331 -17.15 -25.26 3.00
C PHE A 331 -16.36 -25.82 4.19
N THR A 332 -15.54 -24.99 4.85
CA THR A 332 -14.69 -25.40 5.98
C THR A 332 -15.27 -24.96 7.32
N THR A 333 -14.95 -25.69 8.39
CA THR A 333 -15.36 -25.30 9.75
C THR A 333 -14.56 -24.07 10.23
N PRO A 334 -15.19 -22.91 10.55
CA PRO A 334 -14.44 -21.67 10.80
C PRO A 334 -13.51 -21.75 12.02
N SER A 335 -12.20 -21.79 11.77
CA SER A 335 -11.14 -21.99 12.76
C SER A 335 -11.10 -20.86 13.80
N LEU A 336 -11.38 -19.63 13.36
CA LEU A 336 -11.34 -18.44 14.21
C LEU A 336 -12.51 -18.38 15.21
N SER A 337 -13.58 -19.15 14.98
CA SER A 337 -14.80 -19.13 15.83
C SER A 337 -14.57 -19.67 17.25
N CYS A 338 -13.61 -20.58 17.43
CA CYS A 338 -13.20 -21.06 18.75
C CYS A 338 -12.06 -20.23 19.34
N ALA A 339 -11.13 -19.73 18.51
CA ALA A 339 -10.06 -18.85 18.96
C ALA A 339 -10.60 -17.60 19.68
N PHE A 340 -11.68 -17.01 19.16
CA PHE A 340 -12.20 -15.72 19.61
C PHE A 340 -12.99 -15.74 20.94
N ARG A 341 -13.18 -16.91 21.57
CA ARG A 341 -13.87 -17.01 22.87
C ARG A 341 -13.02 -16.49 24.03
N CYS A 342 -11.71 -16.30 23.82
CA CYS A 342 -10.81 -15.62 24.76
C CYS A 342 -10.72 -14.12 24.44
N SER A 343 -11.56 -13.31 25.08
CA SER A 343 -11.69 -11.88 24.80
C SER A 343 -10.42 -11.06 25.12
N TYR A 344 -10.29 -9.89 24.47
CA TYR A 344 -9.31 -8.81 24.73
C TYR A 344 -7.79 -9.09 24.58
N SER A 345 -7.30 -10.33 24.66
CA SER A 345 -5.84 -10.62 24.69
C SER A 345 -5.33 -11.57 23.61
N GLN A 346 -6.04 -11.71 22.49
CA GLN A 346 -5.65 -12.63 21.42
C GLN A 346 -4.36 -12.19 20.71
N CYS A 347 -3.34 -13.04 20.71
CA CYS A 347 -2.09 -12.78 19.98
C CYS A 347 -2.30 -12.99 18.47
N GLN A 348 -1.75 -12.08 17.65
CA GLN A 348 -1.69 -12.21 16.19
C GLN A 348 -1.10 -13.56 15.73
N ARG A 349 -0.08 -14.08 16.43
CA ARG A 349 0.51 -15.40 16.16
C ARG A 349 -0.51 -16.54 16.31
N THR A 350 -1.47 -16.44 17.23
CA THR A 350 -2.54 -17.43 17.42
C THR A 350 -3.56 -17.41 16.27
N LEU A 351 -3.95 -16.22 15.81
CA LEU A 351 -4.85 -16.08 14.64
C LEU A 351 -4.18 -16.58 13.36
N SER A 352 -2.88 -16.29 13.19
CA SER A 352 -2.08 -16.82 12.09
C SER A 352 -1.96 -18.35 12.16
N GLN A 353 -1.75 -18.92 13.36
CA GLN A 353 -1.66 -20.37 13.54
C GLN A 353 -2.98 -21.07 13.19
N ALA A 354 -4.12 -20.53 13.61
CA ALA A 354 -5.43 -21.07 13.27
C ALA A 354 -5.63 -21.12 11.74
N LEU A 355 -5.42 -19.98 11.05
CA LEU A 355 -5.52 -19.91 9.59
C LEU A 355 -4.52 -20.83 8.87
N ALA A 356 -3.25 -20.86 9.28
CA ALA A 356 -2.24 -21.72 8.68
C ALA A 356 -2.51 -23.21 8.89
N THR A 357 -3.21 -23.58 9.96
CA THR A 357 -3.56 -24.98 10.26
C THR A 357 -4.86 -25.40 9.57
N ALA A 358 -5.79 -24.47 9.34
CA ALA A 358 -7.04 -24.71 8.62
C ALA A 358 -6.87 -24.65 7.09
N HIS A 359 -5.98 -23.79 6.60
CA HIS A 359 -5.79 -23.46 5.18
C HIS A 359 -4.31 -23.60 4.74
N PRO A 360 -3.69 -24.79 4.87
CA PRO A 360 -2.31 -24.99 4.45
C PRO A 360 -2.11 -24.70 2.95
N GLU A 361 -3.14 -24.84 2.12
CA GLU A 361 -3.13 -24.58 0.67
C GLU A 361 -2.75 -23.16 0.26
N ILE A 362 -2.95 -22.15 1.13
CA ILE A 362 -2.58 -20.76 0.82
C ILE A 362 -1.15 -20.39 1.26
N THR A 363 -0.40 -21.33 1.87
CA THR A 363 0.88 -21.09 2.55
C THR A 363 1.90 -20.33 1.71
N VAL A 364 2.24 -20.84 0.51
CA VAL A 364 3.29 -20.26 -0.33
C VAL A 364 2.91 -18.86 -0.80
N HIS A 365 1.63 -18.60 -1.06
CA HIS A 365 1.12 -17.30 -1.47
C HIS A 365 1.08 -16.29 -0.32
N MET A 366 0.70 -16.72 0.88
CA MET A 366 0.75 -15.87 2.09
C MET A 366 2.20 -15.47 2.40
N PHE A 367 3.16 -16.39 2.30
CA PHE A 367 4.59 -16.10 2.42
C PHE A 367 5.10 -15.13 1.33
N GLU A 368 4.67 -15.31 0.07
CA GLU A 368 5.07 -14.42 -1.04
C GLU A 368 4.60 -12.97 -0.81
N GLU A 369 3.36 -12.79 -0.35
CA GLU A 369 2.81 -11.47 -0.06
C GLU A 369 3.45 -10.86 1.19
N MET A 370 3.64 -11.61 2.28
CA MET A 370 4.39 -11.16 3.47
C MET A 370 5.80 -10.65 3.11
N THR A 371 6.56 -11.43 2.33
CA THR A 371 7.92 -11.06 1.90
C THR A 371 7.94 -9.97 0.82
N ALA A 372 6.82 -9.73 0.11
CA ALA A 372 6.65 -8.54 -0.73
C ALA A 372 6.39 -7.27 0.09
N ARG A 373 5.66 -7.35 1.22
CA ARG A 373 5.38 -6.22 2.12
C ARG A 373 6.50 -5.88 3.09
N PHE A 374 7.43 -6.80 3.34
CA PHE A 374 8.46 -6.63 4.35
C PHE A 374 9.31 -5.36 4.20
N GLU A 375 9.88 -5.11 3.01
CA GLU A 375 10.80 -3.97 2.76
C GLU A 375 10.11 -2.60 2.79
N MET A 376 8.79 -2.53 2.55
CA MET A 376 8.00 -1.29 2.58
C MET A 376 7.35 -0.99 3.94
N THR A 377 7.47 -1.89 4.91
CA THR A 377 6.82 -1.79 6.23
C THR A 377 7.78 -1.21 7.29
N SER A 378 7.26 -0.47 8.26
CA SER A 378 8.05 0.05 9.39
C SER A 378 8.71 -1.06 10.24
N PRO A 379 9.81 -0.80 10.98
CA PRO A 379 10.49 -1.83 11.78
C PRO A 379 9.64 -2.55 12.82
N VAL A 380 8.60 -1.89 13.36
CA VAL A 380 7.62 -2.53 14.25
C VAL A 380 6.76 -3.53 13.48
N GLY A 381 6.24 -3.13 12.31
CA GLY A 381 5.46 -4.00 11.45
C GLY A 381 6.29 -5.13 10.80
N GLN A 382 7.58 -4.92 10.57
CA GLN A 382 8.52 -5.97 10.14
C GLN A 382 8.63 -7.08 11.20
N ARG A 383 8.73 -6.73 12.49
CA ARG A 383 8.66 -7.73 13.58
C ARG A 383 7.32 -8.46 13.60
N CYS A 384 6.20 -7.76 13.42
CA CYS A 384 4.90 -8.42 13.30
C CYS A 384 4.90 -9.45 12.15
N ILE A 385 5.34 -9.06 10.95
CA ILE A 385 5.41 -9.94 9.77
C ILE A 385 6.22 -11.21 10.09
N LEU A 386 7.42 -11.11 10.68
CA LEU A 386 8.19 -12.30 11.06
C LEU A 386 7.44 -13.15 12.10
N GLN A 387 6.85 -12.53 13.12
CA GLN A 387 6.15 -13.24 14.19
C GLN A 387 4.89 -13.98 13.75
N TYR A 388 4.18 -13.50 12.73
CA TYR A 388 3.00 -14.17 12.17
C TYR A 388 3.28 -15.00 10.91
N MET A 389 4.47 -14.89 10.32
CA MET A 389 4.94 -15.76 9.24
C MET A 389 5.26 -17.19 9.70
N LEU A 390 5.71 -17.39 10.95
CA LEU A 390 6.19 -18.70 11.43
C LEU A 390 5.20 -19.87 11.20
N PRO A 391 3.90 -19.76 11.54
CA PRO A 391 2.96 -20.86 11.33
C PRO A 391 2.83 -21.30 9.87
N TRP A 392 3.07 -20.38 8.92
CA TRP A 392 3.06 -20.68 7.50
C TRP A 392 4.36 -21.38 7.09
N LEU A 393 5.52 -20.95 7.59
CA LEU A 393 6.80 -21.64 7.34
C LEU A 393 6.78 -23.09 7.84
N ALA A 394 6.11 -23.39 8.95
CA ALA A 394 5.96 -24.75 9.47
C ALA A 394 5.15 -25.71 8.57
N ASN A 395 4.44 -25.20 7.55
CA ASN A 395 3.74 -26.01 6.54
C ASN A 395 4.59 -26.29 5.28
N ILE A 396 5.76 -25.68 5.14
CA ILE A 396 6.57 -25.75 3.93
C ILE A 396 7.54 -26.92 4.01
N GLU A 397 7.33 -27.91 3.15
CA GLU A 397 8.37 -28.85 2.76
C GLU A 397 9.25 -28.22 1.66
N LEU A 398 10.55 -28.44 1.77
CA LEU A 398 11.55 -28.03 0.77
C LEU A 398 11.90 -29.26 -0.07
N VAL A 399 12.04 -29.05 -1.38
CA VAL A 399 12.17 -30.11 -2.38
C VAL A 399 13.43 -29.86 -3.22
N ASP A 400 14.18 -30.95 -3.44
CA ASP A 400 15.46 -31.02 -4.15
C ASP A 400 15.54 -30.10 -5.38
N LEU A 401 16.45 -29.13 -5.28
CA LEU A 401 16.72 -28.13 -6.31
C LEU A 401 17.42 -28.70 -7.56
N SER A 402 17.94 -29.93 -7.51
CA SER A 402 18.68 -30.59 -8.59
C SER A 402 17.81 -31.48 -9.49
N ASN A 403 16.74 -32.10 -8.96
CA ASN A 403 15.83 -32.96 -9.71
C ASN A 403 14.75 -32.16 -10.46
N SER A 404 15.15 -31.40 -11.49
CA SER A 404 14.22 -30.61 -12.32
C SER A 404 13.48 -31.46 -13.39
N SER A 405 12.75 -32.50 -12.98
CA SER A 405 11.82 -33.26 -13.84
C SER A 405 10.38 -32.77 -13.65
N PRO A 406 9.68 -32.32 -14.71
CA PRO A 406 8.30 -31.86 -14.60
C PRO A 406 7.31 -33.04 -14.62
N THR A 407 7.35 -33.88 -13.58
CA THR A 407 6.23 -34.78 -13.26
C THR A 407 5.10 -33.92 -12.66
N PRO A 408 3.92 -33.83 -13.31
CA PRO A 408 2.75 -33.28 -12.63
C PRO A 408 2.35 -34.21 -11.48
N PRO A 409 1.72 -33.70 -10.40
CA PRO A 409 1.15 -34.58 -9.40
C PRO A 409 0.07 -35.45 -10.04
N GLU A 410 0.20 -36.77 -9.89
CA GLU A 410 -0.87 -37.70 -10.28
C GLU A 410 -2.04 -37.53 -9.30
N LEU A 411 -3.02 -36.73 -9.71
CA LEU A 411 -4.31 -36.63 -9.05
C LEU A 411 -5.05 -37.96 -9.21
N ASN A 412 -4.77 -38.91 -8.32
CA ASN A 412 -5.60 -40.08 -8.07
C ASN A 412 -6.93 -39.60 -7.47
N ILE A 413 -7.80 -39.11 -8.34
CA ILE A 413 -9.22 -38.91 -8.05
C ILE A 413 -9.86 -40.30 -8.04
N GLU A 414 -9.79 -40.98 -6.90
CA GLU A 414 -10.68 -42.09 -6.63
C GLU A 414 -12.10 -41.51 -6.57
N THR A 415 -12.90 -41.77 -7.60
CA THR A 415 -14.25 -41.21 -7.76
C THR A 415 -15.25 -42.00 -6.92
N ASP A 416 -15.16 -41.87 -5.60
CA ASP A 416 -16.24 -42.28 -4.69
C ASP A 416 -17.40 -41.29 -4.83
N GLU A 417 -18.38 -41.66 -5.65
CA GLU A 417 -19.62 -40.91 -5.89
C GLU A 417 -20.57 -40.98 -4.67
N ASP A 418 -20.26 -40.24 -3.60
CA ASP A 418 -21.09 -40.21 -2.40
C ASP A 418 -21.53 -38.77 -2.03
N GLU A 419 -22.83 -38.46 -2.17
CA GLU A 419 -23.42 -37.12 -2.03
C GLU A 419 -23.51 -36.65 -0.55
N GLN A 420 -22.36 -36.45 0.10
CA GLN A 420 -22.31 -36.12 1.51
C GLN A 420 -22.30 -34.60 1.76
N THR A 421 -23.49 -34.06 2.05
CA THR A 421 -23.79 -32.65 2.37
C THR A 421 -23.28 -32.22 3.77
N GLY A 422 -22.10 -32.68 4.16
CA GLY A 422 -21.38 -32.28 5.38
C GLY A 422 -20.36 -31.17 5.14
N ALA A 423 -19.95 -30.48 6.21
CA ALA A 423 -18.81 -29.57 6.14
C ALA A 423 -17.51 -30.35 5.97
N MET A 424 -16.62 -29.92 5.07
CA MET A 424 -15.33 -30.58 4.89
C MET A 424 -14.47 -30.40 6.13
N SER A 425 -13.79 -31.48 6.52
CA SER A 425 -12.73 -31.44 7.53
C SER A 425 -11.57 -30.56 7.03
N PRO A 426 -10.83 -29.88 7.94
CA PRO A 426 -9.60 -29.19 7.56
C PRO A 426 -8.64 -30.14 6.83
N VAL A 427 -7.93 -29.63 5.82
CA VAL A 427 -7.03 -30.44 4.98
C VAL A 427 -5.92 -31.03 5.85
N LYS A 428 -6.03 -32.31 6.16
CA LYS A 428 -4.99 -33.09 6.83
C LYS A 428 -3.82 -33.24 5.86
N LEU A 429 -2.66 -32.73 6.28
CA LEU A 429 -1.38 -33.01 5.62
C LEU A 429 -0.92 -34.43 6.01
N GLU A 430 -1.50 -35.42 5.33
CA GLU A 430 -1.14 -36.84 5.39
C GLU A 430 -0.60 -37.26 4.02
N GLY A 431 0.69 -36.99 3.79
CA GLY A 431 1.38 -37.13 2.51
C GLY A 431 2.53 -36.14 2.39
N GLU A 432 2.86 -35.75 1.16
CA GLU A 432 3.84 -34.71 0.83
C GLU A 432 3.35 -33.31 1.27
N GLY A 433 4.28 -32.39 1.54
CA GLY A 433 3.98 -31.02 1.96
C GLY A 433 3.67 -30.08 0.78
N TRP A 434 3.51 -28.77 1.07
CA TRP A 434 3.30 -27.73 0.05
C TRP A 434 4.62 -27.32 -0.64
N GLY A 435 5.43 -28.32 -0.99
CA GLY A 435 6.73 -28.19 -1.63
C GLY A 435 6.66 -28.19 -3.16
N SER A 436 7.48 -27.35 -3.79
CA SER A 436 7.85 -27.45 -5.20
C SER A 436 9.25 -26.87 -5.37
N VAL A 437 9.91 -27.11 -6.50
CA VAL A 437 11.21 -26.49 -6.79
C VAL A 437 11.10 -24.96 -6.80
N GLU A 438 10.04 -24.38 -7.38
CA GLU A 438 9.77 -22.93 -7.35
C GLU A 438 9.42 -22.42 -5.95
N ALA A 439 8.67 -23.18 -5.14
CA ALA A 439 8.34 -22.80 -3.77
C ALA A 439 9.60 -22.81 -2.89
N THR A 440 10.43 -23.84 -3.01
CA THR A 440 11.73 -23.98 -2.32
C THR A 440 12.65 -22.82 -2.68
N GLN A 441 12.82 -22.52 -3.98
CA GLN A 441 13.56 -21.35 -4.44
C GLN A 441 12.95 -20.05 -3.91
N LEU A 442 11.63 -19.87 -3.93
CA LEU A 442 10.98 -18.66 -3.44
C LEU A 442 11.26 -18.46 -1.93
N VAL A 443 11.14 -19.50 -1.13
CA VAL A 443 11.27 -19.45 0.33
C VAL A 443 12.71 -19.18 0.73
N LEU A 444 13.64 -20.01 0.27
CA LEU A 444 15.06 -19.89 0.60
C LEU A 444 15.63 -18.54 0.15
N ASN A 445 15.34 -18.10 -1.07
CA ASN A 445 15.85 -16.83 -1.60
C ASN A 445 15.28 -15.60 -0.87
N ASN A 446 14.00 -15.60 -0.48
CA ASN A 446 13.43 -14.46 0.27
C ASN A 446 13.88 -14.44 1.74
N LEU A 447 13.99 -15.60 2.41
CA LEU A 447 14.54 -15.66 3.78
C LEU A 447 16.04 -15.33 3.80
N PHE A 448 16.81 -15.78 2.82
CA PHE A 448 18.23 -15.40 2.69
C PHE A 448 18.37 -13.90 2.47
N TYR A 449 17.57 -13.29 1.58
CA TYR A 449 17.53 -11.83 1.40
C TYR A 449 17.18 -11.07 2.69
N ILE A 450 16.17 -11.54 3.44
CA ILE A 450 15.78 -10.93 4.71
C ILE A 450 16.91 -11.07 5.74
N THR A 451 17.60 -12.21 5.77
CA THR A 451 18.78 -12.43 6.63
C THR A 451 19.88 -11.44 6.28
N VAL A 452 20.38 -11.45 5.04
CA VAL A 452 21.50 -10.59 4.61
C VAL A 452 21.24 -9.10 4.90
N LYS A 453 19.99 -8.64 4.75
CA LYS A 453 19.65 -7.21 4.86
C LYS A 453 19.17 -6.74 6.23
N TYR A 454 18.62 -7.60 7.10
CA TYR A 454 17.98 -7.17 8.35
C TYR A 454 18.33 -8.01 9.59
N ASP A 455 19.24 -8.99 9.48
CA ASP A 455 19.70 -9.82 10.61
C ASP A 455 20.24 -9.01 11.80
N GLU A 456 20.90 -7.86 11.57
CA GLU A 456 21.35 -6.96 12.65
C GLU A 456 20.19 -6.39 13.51
N GLN A 457 18.98 -6.28 12.95
CA GLN A 457 17.83 -5.64 13.59
C GLN A 457 16.81 -6.64 14.15
N PHE A 458 16.74 -7.84 13.55
CA PHE A 458 15.75 -8.88 13.84
C PHE A 458 16.39 -10.27 13.97
N SER A 459 17.64 -10.36 14.43
CA SER A 459 18.42 -11.61 14.54
C SER A 459 17.62 -12.76 15.16
N LYS A 460 16.86 -12.49 16.23
CA LYS A 460 16.05 -13.50 16.93
C LYS A 460 14.81 -13.90 16.13
N GLU A 461 14.09 -12.94 15.56
CA GLU A 461 12.88 -13.20 14.78
C GLU A 461 13.20 -13.89 13.43
N ILE A 462 14.40 -13.68 12.89
CA ILE A 462 14.93 -14.39 11.72
C ILE A 462 15.42 -15.79 12.11
N GLU A 463 16.07 -15.96 13.27
CA GLU A 463 16.41 -17.27 13.83
C GLU A 463 15.14 -18.11 14.12
N GLU A 464 14.08 -17.50 14.66
CA GLU A 464 12.74 -18.13 14.78
C GLU A 464 12.16 -18.53 13.42
N ALA A 465 12.36 -17.73 12.36
CA ALA A 465 11.87 -18.04 11.01
C ALA A 465 12.59 -19.24 10.36
N TRP A 466 13.93 -19.29 10.41
CA TRP A 466 14.69 -20.46 9.94
C TRP A 466 14.42 -21.70 10.79
N GLY A 467 14.34 -21.55 12.12
CA GLY A 467 13.97 -22.66 13.00
C GLY A 467 12.58 -23.23 12.73
N SER A 468 11.65 -22.41 12.22
CA SER A 468 10.31 -22.86 11.81
C SER A 468 10.30 -23.71 10.54
N LEU A 469 11.32 -23.60 9.66
CA LEU A 469 11.52 -24.53 8.53
C LEU A 469 12.24 -25.81 8.98
N CYS A 470 13.14 -25.72 9.96
CA CYS A 470 13.87 -26.86 10.53
C CYS A 470 13.04 -27.69 11.56
N GLY A 471 11.73 -27.42 11.67
CA GLY A 471 10.84 -28.13 12.57
C GLY A 471 10.68 -29.61 12.22
N SER A 472 10.32 -30.44 13.21
CA SER A 472 10.26 -31.90 13.11
C SER A 472 9.17 -32.47 12.17
N ARG A 473 8.52 -31.62 11.37
CA ARG A 473 7.48 -32.03 10.41
C ARG A 473 8.08 -32.49 9.08
N TRP A 474 9.16 -31.84 8.64
CA TRP A 474 9.77 -32.04 7.31
C TRP A 474 11.27 -32.30 7.48
N VAL A 475 11.64 -33.56 7.70
CA VAL A 475 13.00 -33.95 8.11
C VAL A 475 14.06 -33.59 7.04
N ASN A 476 13.67 -33.55 5.78
CA ASN A 476 14.54 -33.23 4.64
C ASN A 476 14.83 -31.72 4.51
N ASN A 477 14.06 -30.83 5.15
CA ASN A 477 14.27 -29.38 5.05
C ASN A 477 15.70 -28.96 5.46
N ILE A 478 16.31 -29.68 6.40
CA ILE A 478 17.68 -29.40 6.85
C ILE A 478 18.71 -29.75 5.76
N HIS A 479 18.49 -30.82 4.99
CA HIS A 479 19.31 -31.15 3.81
C HIS A 479 19.22 -30.03 2.76
N GLU A 480 18.00 -29.65 2.36
CA GLU A 480 17.79 -28.61 1.35
C GLU A 480 18.36 -27.24 1.76
N ILE A 481 18.23 -26.85 3.03
CA ILE A 481 18.83 -25.61 3.53
C ILE A 481 20.36 -25.68 3.48
N LEU A 482 20.97 -26.80 3.90
CA LEU A 482 22.43 -26.95 3.87
C LEU A 482 22.96 -27.02 2.43
N GLY A 483 22.34 -27.80 1.55
CA GLY A 483 22.67 -27.88 0.13
C GLY A 483 22.56 -26.52 -0.57
N TYR A 484 21.52 -25.74 -0.27
CA TYR A 484 21.37 -24.36 -0.75
C TYR A 484 22.50 -23.44 -0.26
N LEU A 485 22.90 -23.53 1.02
CA LEU A 485 24.00 -22.75 1.56
C LEU A 485 25.36 -23.14 0.96
N ILE A 486 25.60 -24.43 0.72
CA ILE A 486 26.78 -24.96 0.03
C ILE A 486 26.82 -24.48 -1.43
N ALA A 487 25.69 -24.53 -2.14
CA ALA A 487 25.57 -24.05 -3.51
C ALA A 487 25.82 -22.52 -3.60
N LEU A 488 25.23 -21.72 -2.69
CA LEU A 488 25.52 -20.27 -2.61
C LEU A 488 27.00 -20.00 -2.34
N ALA A 489 27.62 -20.73 -1.43
CA ALA A 489 29.04 -20.60 -1.10
C ALA A 489 29.94 -20.91 -2.30
N GLY A 490 29.70 -22.04 -2.98
CA GLY A 490 30.49 -22.49 -4.12
C GLY A 490 30.30 -21.66 -5.39
N VAL A 491 29.07 -21.23 -5.70
CA VAL A 491 28.75 -20.49 -6.93
C VAL A 491 29.13 -19.00 -6.83
N ILE A 492 28.98 -18.38 -5.65
CA ILE A 492 29.21 -16.93 -5.49
C ILE A 492 30.64 -16.64 -5.01
N GLY A 493 31.28 -17.53 -4.25
CA GLY A 493 32.69 -17.44 -3.84
C GLY A 493 33.06 -16.25 -2.93
N SER A 494 32.16 -15.30 -2.70
CA SER A 494 32.42 -14.08 -1.93
C SER A 494 32.49 -14.34 -0.43
N SER A 495 33.47 -13.72 0.25
CA SER A 495 33.60 -13.73 1.70
C SER A 495 32.35 -13.18 2.42
N GLU A 496 31.66 -12.21 1.85
CA GLU A 496 30.40 -11.63 2.35
C GLU A 496 29.32 -12.72 2.53
N VAL A 497 29.00 -13.47 1.46
CA VAL A 497 28.02 -14.57 1.50
C VAL A 497 28.43 -15.67 2.49
N LEU A 498 29.73 -15.99 2.60
CA LEU A 498 30.24 -16.99 3.53
C LEU A 498 30.00 -16.62 5.01
N VAL A 499 29.97 -15.34 5.37
CA VAL A 499 29.63 -14.89 6.74
C VAL A 499 28.17 -15.20 7.05
N HIS A 500 27.25 -14.83 6.15
CA HIS A 500 25.82 -15.10 6.33
C HIS A 500 25.52 -16.60 6.30
N ALA A 501 26.12 -17.38 5.39
CA ALA A 501 25.94 -18.83 5.32
C ALA A 501 26.41 -19.54 6.61
N LYS A 502 27.55 -19.13 7.19
CA LYS A 502 28.01 -19.63 8.48
C LYS A 502 27.04 -19.28 9.62
N LYS A 503 26.45 -18.07 9.64
CA LYS A 503 25.45 -17.71 10.65
C LYS A 503 24.17 -18.54 10.51
N LEU A 504 23.71 -18.78 9.28
CA LEU A 504 22.54 -19.61 9.01
C LEU A 504 22.76 -21.08 9.40
N ALA A 505 23.93 -21.66 9.13
CA ALA A 505 24.27 -23.00 9.63
C ALA A 505 24.20 -23.08 11.16
N VAL A 506 24.56 -22.01 11.89
CA VAL A 506 24.39 -21.95 13.36
C VAL A 506 22.93 -21.86 13.78
N TYR A 507 22.06 -21.13 13.05
CA TYR A 507 20.62 -21.11 13.33
C TYR A 507 19.98 -22.50 13.10
N VAL A 508 20.30 -23.17 12.00
CA VAL A 508 19.84 -24.53 11.66
C VAL A 508 20.30 -25.53 12.73
N ALA A 509 21.58 -25.48 13.13
CA ALA A 509 22.13 -26.33 14.18
C ALA A 509 21.52 -26.07 15.58
N ARG A 510 21.03 -24.86 15.86
CA ARG A 510 20.30 -24.56 17.11
C ARG A 510 18.85 -25.04 17.08
N ALA A 511 18.22 -25.03 15.91
CA ALA A 511 16.85 -25.52 15.73
C ALA A 511 16.78 -27.06 15.81
N ASN A 512 17.73 -27.77 15.20
CA ASN A 512 17.82 -29.23 15.25
C ASN A 512 19.30 -29.69 15.16
N GLN A 513 19.98 -29.72 16.30
CA GLN A 513 21.41 -30.07 16.37
C GLN A 513 21.73 -31.45 15.81
N GLN A 514 20.93 -32.47 16.13
CA GLN A 514 21.21 -33.86 15.76
C GLN A 514 21.18 -34.05 14.25
N LYS A 515 20.07 -33.69 13.59
CA LYS A 515 19.92 -33.85 12.14
C LYS A 515 20.90 -32.97 11.35
N THR A 516 21.25 -31.79 11.87
CA THR A 516 22.25 -30.91 11.24
C THR A 516 23.66 -31.53 11.28
N ILE A 517 24.04 -32.22 12.36
CA ILE A 517 25.34 -32.92 12.45
C ILE A 517 25.36 -34.13 11.50
N GLU A 518 24.29 -34.93 11.47
CA GLU A 518 24.16 -36.08 10.57
C GLU A 518 24.34 -35.67 9.11
N GLU A 519 23.64 -34.63 8.67
CA GLU A 519 23.67 -34.16 7.28
C GLU A 519 25.03 -33.57 6.88
N LEU A 520 25.67 -32.79 7.76
CA LEU A 520 27.03 -32.30 7.53
C LEU A 520 28.06 -33.45 7.51
N MET A 521 27.82 -34.55 8.24
CA MET A 521 28.66 -35.74 8.19
C MET A 521 28.48 -36.53 6.88
N GLU A 522 27.27 -36.60 6.32
CA GLU A 522 27.08 -37.22 5.00
C GLU A 522 27.74 -36.40 3.88
N GLU A 523 27.64 -35.07 3.89
CA GLU A 523 28.32 -34.23 2.89
C GLU A 523 29.85 -34.23 3.02
N LEU A 524 30.38 -34.40 4.24
CA LEU A 524 31.82 -34.62 4.44
C LEU A 524 32.28 -35.99 3.89
N LYS A 525 31.43 -37.04 3.94
CA LYS A 525 31.72 -38.31 3.26
C LYS A 525 31.59 -38.19 1.74
N SER A 526 30.58 -37.47 1.24
CA SER A 526 30.32 -37.26 -0.19
C SER A 526 31.50 -36.57 -0.88
N SER A 527 32.05 -35.52 -0.24
CA SER A 527 33.21 -34.78 -0.71
C SER A 527 34.50 -35.60 -0.63
N THR A 528 34.80 -36.22 0.53
CA THR A 528 35.97 -37.10 0.68
C THR A 528 35.98 -38.25 -0.34
N SER A 529 34.80 -38.81 -0.64
CA SER A 529 34.66 -39.84 -1.68
C SER A 529 34.99 -39.30 -3.08
N ARG A 530 34.52 -38.09 -3.43
CA ARG A 530 34.80 -37.47 -4.74
C ARG A 530 36.29 -37.19 -4.93
N ASP A 531 36.97 -36.68 -3.91
CA ASP A 531 38.42 -36.44 -3.95
C ASP A 531 39.19 -37.75 -4.18
N SER A 532 38.82 -38.83 -3.47
CA SER A 532 39.46 -40.15 -3.65
C SER A 532 39.30 -40.78 -5.04
N VAL A 533 38.26 -40.41 -5.80
CA VAL A 533 38.08 -40.85 -7.20
C VAL A 533 38.97 -40.06 -8.16
N SER A 534 39.32 -38.81 -7.82
CA SER A 534 40.16 -37.96 -8.67
C SER A 534 41.61 -38.44 -8.74
N GLU A 535 42.17 -38.94 -7.63
CA GLU A 535 43.53 -39.49 -7.61
C GLU A 535 43.63 -40.80 -8.43
N VAL A 536 42.61 -41.66 -8.37
CA VAL A 536 42.60 -42.96 -9.05
C VAL A 536 42.64 -42.83 -10.58
N GLN A 537 42.03 -41.79 -11.17
CA GLN A 537 42.07 -41.59 -12.63
C GLN A 537 43.42 -41.09 -13.17
N SER A 538 44.36 -40.71 -12.30
CA SER A 538 45.73 -40.33 -12.69
C SER A 538 46.76 -41.48 -12.62
N GLY A 539 46.32 -42.71 -12.27
CA GLY A 539 47.20 -43.81 -11.86
C GLY A 539 47.64 -44.82 -12.92
N GLU A 540 46.95 -44.99 -14.04
CA GLU A 540 47.23 -46.08 -15.00
C GLU A 540 47.53 -45.60 -16.44
N GLY A 541 48.82 -45.48 -16.76
CA GLY A 541 49.30 -45.25 -18.12
C GLY A 541 50.82 -45.41 -18.27
N SER A 542 51.23 -46.28 -19.21
CA SER A 542 52.62 -46.42 -19.72
C SER A 542 53.67 -47.17 -18.88
N ARG A 543 53.58 -48.51 -18.89
CA ARG A 543 54.74 -49.38 -19.23
C ARG A 543 54.42 -49.97 -20.62
N SER A 544 55.33 -50.17 -21.57
CA SER A 544 56.79 -50.38 -21.53
C SER A 544 57.45 -50.03 -22.89
N LEU A 545 58.70 -50.51 -23.12
CA LEU A 545 59.57 -50.33 -24.31
C LEU A 545 60.32 -48.96 -24.35
N ALA A 546 61.61 -48.87 -24.71
CA ALA A 546 62.57 -49.88 -25.19
C ALA A 546 64.00 -49.69 -24.61
N GLN A 547 64.93 -50.55 -25.03
CA GLN A 547 66.25 -50.80 -24.42
C GLN A 547 67.40 -49.86 -24.88
N LYS A 548 68.48 -49.82 -24.06
CA LYS A 548 69.92 -49.69 -24.46
C LYS A 548 70.41 -48.32 -25.00
N ALA A 549 71.67 -47.91 -24.83
CA ALA A 549 72.82 -48.49 -24.08
C ALA A 549 73.93 -47.44 -23.81
N SER A 550 74.96 -47.86 -23.06
CA SER A 550 76.33 -47.29 -22.97
C SER A 550 76.52 -46.03 -22.12
N GLY A 551 77.62 -45.98 -21.34
CA GLY A 551 78.01 -44.79 -20.55
C GLY A 551 78.81 -45.06 -19.27
N GLN A 552 80.05 -45.57 -19.39
CA GLN A 552 81.10 -45.36 -18.38
C GLN A 552 81.56 -43.88 -18.42
N GLN A 553 82.21 -43.24 -17.44
CA GLN A 553 82.88 -43.68 -16.20
C GLN A 553 83.11 -42.43 -15.30
N GLU A 554 83.21 -42.59 -13.96
CA GLU A 554 84.13 -41.84 -13.06
C GLU A 554 84.06 -40.28 -12.93
N ASN A 555 84.52 -39.62 -11.86
CA ASN A 555 85.01 -40.07 -10.53
C ASN A 555 84.90 -38.91 -9.48
N VAL A 556 85.05 -39.26 -8.17
CA VAL A 556 85.76 -38.50 -7.08
C VAL A 556 85.54 -36.97 -6.96
N SER A 557 85.23 -36.32 -5.82
CA SER A 557 84.97 -36.68 -4.40
C SER A 557 84.63 -35.34 -3.64
N LYS A 558 84.59 -35.14 -2.31
CA LYS A 558 85.07 -35.85 -1.09
C LYS A 558 84.43 -35.21 0.18
N GLU A 559 84.35 -35.99 1.26
CA GLU A 559 84.26 -35.60 2.70
C GLU A 559 83.05 -34.73 3.18
N ASP A 560 82.38 -34.93 4.34
CA ASP A 560 82.72 -35.36 5.73
C ASP A 560 83.13 -34.20 6.67
N THR A 561 82.68 -34.08 7.95
CA THR A 561 81.67 -34.82 8.76
C THR A 561 80.99 -33.86 9.79
N LYS A 562 79.84 -34.29 10.34
CA LYS A 562 79.16 -33.97 11.63
C LYS A 562 80.09 -33.87 12.90
N PRO A 563 79.61 -33.55 14.15
CA PRO A 563 78.48 -32.72 14.64
C PRO A 563 78.70 -32.02 16.05
N ASP A 564 77.59 -31.62 16.72
CA ASP A 564 77.28 -31.57 18.20
C ASP A 564 77.46 -30.30 19.11
N ASP A 565 76.31 -29.96 19.73
CA ASP A 565 75.93 -29.53 21.11
C ASP A 565 76.33 -28.24 21.91
N GLU A 566 75.27 -27.72 22.57
CA GLU A 566 75.07 -27.01 23.88
C GLU A 566 76.01 -25.91 24.48
N LEU A 567 75.41 -24.80 25.00
CA LEU A 567 75.36 -24.36 26.44
C LEU A 567 75.20 -22.82 26.74
N SER A 568 73.95 -22.38 26.97
CA SER A 568 73.50 -21.51 28.12
C SER A 568 73.92 -20.02 28.35
N ARG A 569 73.14 -19.38 29.28
CA ARG A 569 73.30 -18.05 29.97
C ARG A 569 72.85 -16.80 29.18
N LYS A 570 72.32 -15.72 29.81
CA LYS A 570 72.36 -15.25 31.22
C LYS A 570 71.11 -14.41 31.64
N GLU A 571 70.97 -14.02 32.92
CA GLU A 571 69.81 -13.26 33.49
C GLU A 571 69.75 -11.76 33.08
N SER A 572 68.62 -11.03 33.09
CA SER A 572 67.97 -10.33 34.26
C SER A 572 67.18 -9.08 33.76
N ARG A 573 66.36 -8.29 34.53
CA ARG A 573 65.39 -8.50 35.66
C ARG A 573 64.67 -7.16 36.02
N ASP A 574 63.37 -7.19 36.43
CA ASP A 574 62.54 -6.12 37.10
C ASP A 574 62.36 -4.74 36.39
N GLU A 575 61.48 -3.78 36.75
CA GLU A 575 60.09 -3.79 37.30
C GLU A 575 59.33 -2.47 36.91
N ARG A 576 58.07 -2.59 36.43
CA ARG A 576 56.81 -1.94 36.92
C ARG A 576 56.61 -0.40 37.11
N LYS A 577 55.33 0.03 36.94
CA LYS A 577 54.63 1.31 37.33
C LYS A 577 54.63 2.50 36.34
N GLU A 578 53.70 3.48 36.36
CA GLU A 578 52.26 3.62 36.78
C GLU A 578 51.72 5.04 36.39
N SER A 579 50.42 5.35 36.64
CA SER A 579 49.67 6.64 36.40
C SER A 579 49.20 6.92 34.95
N LYS A 580 47.99 7.45 34.64
CA LYS A 580 47.03 8.44 35.25
C LYS A 580 47.54 9.90 35.15
N GLU A 581 46.74 10.96 34.92
CA GLU A 581 45.29 11.22 34.73
C GLU A 581 45.18 12.45 33.73
N GLU A 582 44.11 13.18 33.38
CA GLU A 582 42.72 13.35 33.83
C GLU A 582 41.74 13.71 32.66
N ARG A 583 41.45 15.00 32.36
CA ARG A 583 40.43 15.44 31.36
C ARG A 583 40.78 16.74 30.61
N ARG A 584 39.97 17.10 29.59
CA ARG A 584 39.46 18.48 29.38
C ARG A 584 38.31 18.57 28.36
N ASP A 585 37.27 19.32 28.70
CA ASP A 585 36.20 19.76 27.79
C ASP A 585 36.64 20.96 26.93
N ALA A 586 36.10 21.05 25.71
CA ALA A 586 35.96 22.30 24.97
C ALA A 586 34.74 22.22 24.03
N LYS A 587 33.75 23.08 24.27
CA LYS A 587 32.53 23.23 23.48
C LYS A 587 32.47 24.67 22.99
N ASP A 588 32.51 24.92 21.69
CA ASP A 588 32.28 26.27 21.18
C ASP A 588 31.65 26.34 19.78
N GLU A 589 31.10 27.51 19.47
CA GLU A 589 30.18 27.79 18.37
C GLU A 589 30.78 27.71 16.96
N ARG A 590 29.92 27.40 15.97
CA ARG A 590 30.05 27.96 14.61
C ARG A 590 28.73 28.52 14.13
N LYS A 591 28.74 29.82 13.81
CA LYS A 591 27.61 30.59 13.27
C LYS A 591 27.44 30.34 11.76
N GLU A 592 26.22 30.58 11.28
CA GLU A 592 25.92 30.58 9.86
C GLU A 592 26.62 31.73 9.12
N LYS A 593 27.28 31.36 8.01
CA LYS A 593 27.38 32.06 6.73
C LYS A 593 27.97 31.03 5.75
N GLY A 594 27.40 30.77 4.58
CA GLY A 594 26.44 31.57 3.82
C GLY A 594 27.14 32.08 2.58
N ASP A 595 27.53 31.18 1.69
CA ASP A 595 28.26 31.50 0.47
C ASP A 595 27.90 30.56 -0.70
N SER A 596 28.31 30.96 -1.90
CA SER A 596 27.68 30.60 -3.17
C SER A 596 28.14 29.27 -3.74
N LEU A 597 27.21 28.46 -4.27
CA LEU A 597 27.52 27.29 -5.10
C LEU A 597 27.94 27.72 -6.51
N PRO A 598 29.16 27.41 -6.99
CA PRO A 598 29.50 27.55 -8.40
C PRO A 598 28.78 26.49 -9.24
N ARG A 599 28.26 26.87 -10.41
CA ARG A 599 27.79 25.91 -11.42
C ARG A 599 28.98 25.38 -12.21
N GLY A 600 29.08 24.05 -12.37
CA GLY A 600 30.00 23.43 -13.33
C GLY A 600 30.77 22.23 -12.76
N LEU A 601 30.09 21.09 -12.61
CA LEU A 601 30.73 19.77 -12.44
C LEU A 601 29.77 18.61 -12.77
N GLU A 602 29.05 18.73 -13.88
CA GLU A 602 28.45 17.56 -14.53
C GLU A 602 29.56 16.77 -15.27
N ASN A 603 29.44 15.44 -15.32
CA ASN A 603 30.42 14.49 -15.87
C ASN A 603 31.68 14.22 -15.02
N ALA A 604 31.50 13.90 -13.74
CA ALA A 604 32.38 12.94 -13.06
C ALA A 604 31.70 11.55 -13.07
N PRO A 605 32.39 10.44 -13.41
CA PRO A 605 31.81 9.11 -13.34
C PRO A 605 31.53 8.73 -11.88
N MET A 606 30.40 8.06 -11.62
CA MET A 606 30.12 7.52 -10.28
C MET A 606 31.18 6.47 -9.90
N PRO A 607 31.57 6.38 -8.61
CA PRO A 607 32.35 5.23 -8.14
C PRO A 607 31.56 3.94 -8.35
N GLU A 608 32.26 2.84 -8.62
CA GLU A 608 31.62 1.55 -8.88
C GLU A 608 30.73 1.10 -7.70
N PRO A 609 29.54 0.54 -7.96
CA PRO A 609 28.71 0.00 -6.89
C PRO A 609 29.41 -1.17 -6.18
N SER A 610 29.46 -1.11 -4.84
CA SER A 610 29.90 -2.21 -3.98
C SER A 610 29.24 -3.54 -4.34
N ASN A 611 29.92 -4.66 -4.13
CA ASN A 611 29.46 -6.00 -4.51
C ASN A 611 28.04 -6.34 -4.00
N HIS A 612 27.72 -5.90 -2.78
CA HIS A 612 26.37 -5.92 -2.22
C HIS A 612 25.28 -5.38 -3.18
N TRP A 613 25.52 -4.29 -3.92
CA TRP A 613 24.58 -3.76 -4.91
C TRP A 613 24.49 -4.60 -6.18
N LYS A 614 25.60 -5.20 -6.62
CA LYS A 614 25.63 -6.12 -7.77
C LYS A 614 24.80 -7.38 -7.48
N LEU A 615 24.91 -7.92 -6.26
CA LEU A 615 24.05 -8.98 -5.73
C LEU A 615 22.57 -8.56 -5.71
N LEU A 616 22.24 -7.41 -5.09
CA LEU A 616 20.87 -6.89 -5.01
C LEU A 616 20.21 -6.70 -6.39
N CYS A 617 20.97 -6.24 -7.39
CA CYS A 617 20.52 -6.11 -8.77
C CYS A 617 20.23 -7.49 -9.42
N HIS A 618 21.08 -8.49 -9.19
CA HIS A 618 20.81 -9.86 -9.67
C HIS A 618 19.54 -10.43 -9.02
N TRP A 619 19.39 -10.32 -7.70
CA TRP A 619 18.21 -10.79 -6.96
C TRP A 619 16.91 -10.10 -7.42
N ARG A 620 16.93 -8.77 -7.62
CA ARG A 620 15.78 -8.03 -8.17
C ARG A 620 15.45 -8.44 -9.60
N SER A 621 16.44 -8.82 -10.42
CA SER A 621 16.24 -9.37 -11.76
C SER A 621 15.54 -10.73 -11.73
N GLN A 622 15.99 -11.67 -10.89
CA GLN A 622 15.35 -12.98 -10.74
C GLN A 622 13.91 -12.87 -10.20
N LYS A 623 13.67 -12.06 -9.17
CA LYS A 623 12.32 -11.80 -8.63
C LYS A 623 11.39 -11.15 -9.67
N LYS A 624 11.93 -10.40 -10.64
CA LYS A 624 11.17 -9.87 -11.79
C LYS A 624 10.88 -10.95 -12.85
N LYS A 625 11.84 -11.82 -13.18
CA LYS A 625 11.64 -12.95 -14.12
C LYS A 625 10.55 -13.91 -13.65
N ILE A 626 10.59 -14.34 -12.39
CA ILE A 626 9.57 -15.23 -11.80
C ILE A 626 8.18 -14.60 -11.89
N ARG A 627 8.06 -13.29 -11.64
CA ARG A 627 6.80 -12.53 -11.77
C ARG A 627 6.31 -12.35 -13.21
N LEU A 628 7.19 -12.30 -14.21
CA LEU A 628 6.77 -12.33 -15.63
C LEU A 628 6.26 -13.72 -16.01
N LYS A 629 7.02 -14.79 -15.72
CA LYS A 629 6.64 -16.18 -16.05
C LYS A 629 5.29 -16.59 -15.42
N ARG A 630 4.96 -16.04 -14.24
CA ARG A 630 3.64 -16.18 -13.58
C ARG A 630 2.53 -15.29 -14.14
N ARG A 631 2.83 -14.18 -14.81
CA ARG A 631 1.84 -13.39 -15.58
C ARG A 631 1.53 -14.05 -16.93
N GLU A 632 2.53 -14.58 -17.60
CA GLU A 632 2.39 -15.28 -18.88
C GLU A 632 1.52 -16.54 -18.73
N THR A 633 1.75 -17.34 -17.68
CA THR A 633 0.91 -18.50 -17.36
C THR A 633 -0.52 -18.14 -16.94
N ARG A 634 -0.73 -17.06 -16.17
CA ARG A 634 -2.09 -16.54 -15.89
C ARG A 634 -2.82 -15.99 -17.13
N GLY A 635 -2.11 -15.70 -18.22
CA GLY A 635 -2.71 -15.28 -19.50
C GLY A 635 -3.18 -16.43 -20.39
N GLY A 636 -2.85 -17.69 -20.06
CA GLY A 636 -3.10 -18.87 -20.91
C GLY A 636 -4.43 -19.61 -20.68
N LEU A 637 -5.23 -19.19 -19.68
CA LEU A 637 -6.52 -19.81 -19.34
C LEU A 637 -7.69 -18.90 -19.74
N GLY A 638 -7.68 -18.43 -20.99
CA GLY A 638 -8.54 -17.35 -21.48
C GLY A 638 -8.87 -17.41 -22.97
N THR A 639 -9.05 -18.62 -23.51
CA THR A 639 -9.59 -18.92 -24.86
C THR A 639 -10.44 -20.17 -24.81
#